data_AF-A0A4P6PEP5-F1
#
_entry.id   AF-A0A4P6PEP5-F1
#
_cell.length_a   1.000
_cell.length_b   1.000
_cell.length_c   1.000
_cell.angle_alpha   90.00
_cell.angle_beta   90.00
_cell.angle_gamma   90.00
#
_symmetry.space_group_name_H-M   'P 1'
#
loop_
_entity.id
_entity.type
_entity.pdbx_description
1 polymer ?
#
loop_
_entity_poly.entity_id
_entity_poly.type
_entity_poly.pdbx_seq_one_letter_code
_entity_poly.pdbx_strand_id
1 'polypeptide(L)'
;MISDTVQRNEGGISKEVYDLLKKHLMTNGIIYLPGQVGTYDGAAGEVQEPKLISCRTVTELGDFGKGEVAFLCTSYHDEQIVIVDPGSTGLAAGYTEKKIPVLVLELGSLIGGKRGVTPARFTKFITSGKGRSWHSFSQPETPPEKTAEAESDWKPPVRTKRDFVQLAADIDFEKELNEEQLAAVRAPDGPTLVIAAAGTGKTRTLIYRLAYLATQKRVHPDHVLLLTFTNKAAREMLERTHQLVGNQFGSYDSGTFHSFANRVLRAGANRIGFGRDFTILDSDDAKKLMRTCIDDIGVEKKHFPKPEVLLSLFGVVSGRMGDLNAAIEEEFEYSDVEADDVIKAYNLYQQKKKESNSMDFDDLLIYAHKLLLEHEDIRHHYQEEFKYVLVDEYQDTNAIQAELVHLLVQTHGNLMVVGDDFQSIYSWRGADFRNFLEFEKTYPGTQTFKLQTNYRSTPEILDVANEVIAGNPEQFQKELQAVRASDVRPKLVKVRDGSVQARYVIEKANELQRQGIALSDMCVLYRSHFHAMELEMELNRAGLAYSLTSGVRFFEKAHIKDVCSTLQLLVNPANELAFSRLLQLFPKVGAKTASKIFKKLGGRVNLQRAETCAEVLAALPSAAKADWEKIQDIFIAYREESLASDPGEVIFRFVKAFYKEYMVENFDNHKFRQEDIDGLIDFTVKFDSTEAFLQEIALLTNMDAEGGNAPAEEEQRDAIRLSTVHQAKGLEWKVVFILFVNEDMFPSKKSVEENGDAEERRLFYVAVTRAEDDLYICSPMVRRQRDGGMIFLDPSRFLTEIPEDLLEVDGGGFY
;
A
#
# COMPACT_ATOMS: atom_id res chain seq x y z
N MET A 1 -48.19 -27.60 -10.25
CA MET A 1 -49.64 -27.31 -10.34
C MET A 1 -49.75 -25.94 -11.02
N ILE A 2 -50.38 -25.69 -12.17
CA ILE A 2 -51.30 -26.45 -13.06
C ILE A 2 -50.96 -25.97 -14.51
N SER A 3 -50.95 -26.72 -15.61
CA SER A 3 -51.16 -28.15 -15.94
C SER A 3 -50.31 -28.55 -17.17
N ASP A 4 -50.32 -29.82 -17.57
CA ASP A 4 -49.91 -30.24 -18.91
C ASP A 4 -50.92 -29.77 -19.98
N THR A 5 -50.45 -29.00 -20.96
CA THR A 5 -51.09 -28.93 -22.29
C THR A 5 -50.02 -28.88 -23.38
N VAL A 6 -49.25 -29.96 -23.52
CA VAL A 6 -48.48 -30.19 -24.75
C VAL A 6 -49.46 -30.55 -25.87
N GLN A 7 -49.90 -29.56 -26.65
CA GLN A 7 -50.15 -29.76 -28.08
C GLN A 7 -50.33 -28.46 -28.86
N ARG A 8 -49.59 -28.36 -29.98
CA ARG A 8 -49.75 -27.43 -31.11
C ARG A 8 -49.42 -25.96 -30.85
N ASN A 9 -48.11 -25.68 -30.83
CA ASN A 9 -47.58 -24.42 -31.35
C ASN A 9 -47.84 -24.33 -32.86
N GLU A 10 -49.03 -23.85 -33.24
CA GLU A 10 -49.29 -23.36 -34.59
C GLU A 10 -48.58 -22.01 -34.77
N GLY A 11 -47.27 -22.06 -35.06
CA GLY A 11 -46.42 -20.89 -35.34
C GLY A 11 -45.42 -20.47 -34.25
N GLY A 12 -45.06 -21.36 -33.32
CA GLY A 12 -44.13 -21.08 -32.21
C GLY A 12 -43.03 -22.12 -32.03
N ILE A 13 -41.96 -21.76 -31.31
CA ILE A 13 -40.70 -22.52 -31.14
C ILE A 13 -40.94 -23.92 -30.56
N SER A 14 -40.12 -24.92 -30.91
CA SER A 14 -40.19 -26.23 -30.24
C SER A 14 -39.60 -26.16 -28.82
N LYS A 15 -40.29 -26.76 -27.85
CA LYS A 15 -39.93 -26.72 -26.41
C LYS A 15 -38.46 -27.10 -26.16
N GLU A 16 -37.93 -28.06 -26.90
CA GLU A 16 -36.53 -28.51 -26.83
C GLU A 16 -35.51 -27.40 -27.17
N VAL A 17 -35.82 -26.51 -28.12
CA VAL A 17 -34.97 -25.38 -28.51
C VAL A 17 -35.00 -24.29 -27.43
N TYR A 18 -36.18 -24.03 -26.87
CA TYR A 18 -36.38 -23.09 -25.77
C TYR A 18 -35.63 -23.57 -24.50
N ASP A 19 -35.76 -24.85 -24.13
CA ASP A 19 -35.09 -25.42 -22.96
C ASP A 19 -33.55 -25.40 -23.12
N LEU A 20 -33.05 -25.61 -24.35
CA LEU A 20 -31.63 -25.44 -24.69
C LEU A 20 -31.14 -23.99 -24.57
N LEU A 21 -31.94 -23.00 -25.03
CA LEU A 21 -31.62 -21.57 -24.91
C LEU A 21 -31.50 -21.17 -23.44
N LYS A 22 -32.54 -21.46 -22.66
CA LYS A 22 -32.64 -21.14 -21.24
C LYS A 22 -31.49 -21.77 -20.46
N LYS A 23 -31.20 -23.06 -20.69
CA LYS A 23 -30.05 -23.73 -20.07
C LYS A 23 -28.71 -23.10 -20.47
N HIS A 24 -28.50 -22.77 -21.75
CA HIS A 24 -27.23 -22.20 -22.20
C HIS A 24 -26.96 -20.82 -21.57
N LEU A 25 -27.97 -19.94 -21.57
CA LEU A 25 -27.86 -18.60 -20.98
C LEU A 25 -27.63 -18.65 -19.47
N MET A 26 -28.38 -19.50 -18.75
CA MET A 26 -28.24 -19.67 -17.30
C MET A 26 -26.92 -20.33 -16.87
N THR A 27 -26.33 -21.20 -17.70
CA THR A 27 -25.10 -21.94 -17.34
C THR A 27 -23.84 -21.15 -17.69
N ASN A 28 -23.81 -20.46 -18.82
CA ASN A 28 -22.59 -19.86 -19.35
C ASN A 28 -22.49 -18.35 -19.13
N GLY A 29 -23.59 -17.65 -18.83
CA GLY A 29 -23.59 -16.22 -18.50
C GLY A 29 -23.04 -15.26 -19.56
N ILE A 30 -22.76 -15.72 -20.78
CA ILE A 30 -22.02 -14.96 -21.81
C ILE A 30 -22.80 -14.96 -23.12
N ILE A 31 -23.00 -13.78 -23.71
CA ILE A 31 -23.49 -13.62 -25.07
C ILE A 31 -22.38 -13.05 -25.95
N TYR A 32 -22.07 -13.75 -27.04
CA TYR A 32 -21.16 -13.27 -28.08
C TYR A 32 -21.91 -12.34 -29.04
N LEU A 33 -21.45 -11.09 -29.23
CA LEU A 33 -22.06 -10.13 -30.16
C LEU A 33 -21.20 -9.97 -31.44
N PRO A 34 -21.42 -10.77 -32.52
CA PRO A 34 -20.79 -10.49 -33.81
C PRO A 34 -21.32 -9.15 -34.36
N GLY A 35 -20.40 -8.28 -34.76
CA GLY A 35 -20.70 -6.87 -35.01
C GLY A 35 -21.34 -6.57 -36.36
N GLN A 36 -22.24 -5.58 -36.36
CA GLN A 36 -22.32 -4.52 -37.36
C GLN A 36 -23.14 -3.36 -36.76
N VAL A 37 -22.45 -2.38 -36.15
CA VAL A 37 -23.02 -1.06 -35.85
C VAL A 37 -22.33 -0.06 -36.77
N GLY A 38 -22.83 0.03 -38.01
CA GLY A 38 -22.44 1.10 -38.92
C GLY A 38 -23.37 2.28 -38.74
N THR A 39 -22.83 3.43 -38.32
CA THR A 39 -23.55 4.71 -38.39
C THR A 39 -23.48 5.23 -39.82
N TYR A 40 -24.63 5.34 -40.47
CA TYR A 40 -24.73 5.86 -41.84
C TYR A 40 -24.83 7.38 -41.80
N ASP A 41 -23.70 8.07 -41.90
CA ASP A 41 -23.63 9.36 -42.59
C ASP A 41 -22.23 9.58 -43.17
N GLY A 42 -22.16 10.21 -44.34
CA GLY A 42 -21.06 9.96 -45.29
C GLY A 42 -19.67 10.51 -44.95
N ALA A 43 -18.79 9.68 -44.39
CA ALA A 43 -17.38 9.53 -44.81
C ALA A 43 -16.77 8.25 -44.19
N ALA A 44 -15.84 7.60 -44.90
CA ALA A 44 -15.31 6.26 -44.59
C ALA A 44 -14.86 6.05 -43.12
N GLY A 45 -15.28 4.92 -42.52
CA GLY A 45 -14.81 4.44 -41.21
C GLY A 45 -14.90 2.92 -41.11
N GLU A 46 -13.90 2.29 -40.50
CA GLU A 46 -13.71 0.83 -40.49
C GLU A 46 -14.56 0.07 -39.45
N VAL A 47 -14.63 -1.25 -39.64
CA VAL A 47 -15.42 -2.21 -38.85
C VAL A 47 -14.82 -2.39 -37.45
N GLN A 48 -15.63 -2.23 -36.39
CA GLN A 48 -15.24 -2.64 -35.03
C GLN A 48 -15.48 -4.15 -34.77
N GLU A 49 -14.54 -4.75 -34.06
CA GLU A 49 -14.58 -6.16 -33.62
C GLU A 49 -15.65 -6.46 -32.54
N PRO A 50 -16.09 -7.73 -32.42
CA PRO A 50 -17.14 -8.15 -31.49
C PRO A 50 -16.73 -8.05 -30.02
N LYS A 51 -17.57 -7.41 -29.19
CA LYS A 51 -17.43 -7.46 -27.71
C LYS A 51 -18.18 -8.65 -27.10
N LEU A 52 -17.51 -9.33 -26.16
CA LEU A 52 -18.18 -10.22 -25.20
C LEU A 52 -18.96 -9.40 -24.18
N ILE A 53 -20.17 -9.83 -23.81
CA ILE A 53 -20.86 -9.32 -22.62
C ILE A 53 -21.07 -10.46 -21.64
N SER A 54 -20.54 -10.30 -20.43
CA SER A 54 -20.82 -11.13 -19.26
C SER A 54 -22.10 -10.61 -18.57
N CYS A 55 -23.03 -11.52 -18.32
CA CYS A 55 -24.36 -11.24 -17.78
C CYS A 55 -24.48 -11.84 -16.37
N ARG A 56 -24.96 -11.02 -15.44
CA ARG A 56 -25.07 -11.36 -14.00
C ARG A 56 -26.40 -12.02 -13.65
N THR A 57 -27.47 -11.70 -14.36
CA THR A 57 -28.82 -12.25 -14.14
C THR A 57 -29.61 -12.27 -15.43
N VAL A 58 -30.32 -13.38 -15.67
CA VAL A 58 -31.21 -13.57 -16.81
C VAL A 58 -32.62 -13.83 -16.29
N THR A 59 -33.55 -12.92 -16.57
CA THR A 59 -34.97 -13.05 -16.21
C THR A 59 -35.80 -13.22 -17.47
N GLU A 60 -36.62 -14.27 -17.49
CA GLU A 60 -37.55 -14.52 -18.60
C GLU A 60 -38.73 -13.55 -18.54
N LEU A 61 -39.06 -12.93 -19.68
CA LEU A 61 -40.20 -12.00 -19.79
C LEU A 61 -41.46 -12.66 -20.41
N GLY A 62 -41.31 -13.76 -21.13
CA GLY A 62 -42.42 -14.56 -21.68
C GLY A 62 -42.22 -15.04 -23.13
N ASP A 63 -43.21 -15.76 -23.65
CA ASP A 63 -43.39 -16.04 -25.08
C ASP A 63 -44.30 -14.96 -25.68
N PHE A 64 -43.85 -14.32 -26.76
CA PHE A 64 -44.52 -13.16 -27.37
C PHE A 64 -45.22 -13.53 -28.70
N GLY A 65 -45.27 -14.81 -29.05
CA GLY A 65 -45.87 -15.30 -30.30
C GLY A 65 -44.90 -15.24 -31.49
N LYS A 66 -45.32 -15.82 -32.62
CA LYS A 66 -44.52 -15.99 -33.87
C LYS A 66 -43.14 -16.67 -33.72
N GLY A 67 -42.81 -17.20 -32.55
CA GLY A 67 -41.52 -17.81 -32.29
C GLY A 67 -40.43 -16.81 -31.89
N GLU A 68 -40.80 -15.78 -31.13
CA GLU A 68 -39.90 -14.84 -30.46
C GLU A 68 -40.03 -15.01 -28.92
N VAL A 69 -38.88 -14.97 -28.23
CA VAL A 69 -38.81 -15.06 -26.76
C VAL A 69 -37.87 -13.98 -26.26
N ALA A 70 -38.32 -13.15 -25.32
CA ALA A 70 -37.53 -12.06 -24.76
C ALA A 70 -36.96 -12.42 -23.38
N PHE A 71 -35.70 -12.08 -23.18
CA PHE A 71 -34.97 -12.23 -21.92
C PHE A 71 -34.43 -10.87 -21.48
N LEU A 72 -34.65 -10.54 -20.21
CA LEU A 72 -33.97 -9.43 -19.55
C LEU A 72 -32.59 -9.92 -19.10
N CYS A 73 -31.53 -9.30 -19.61
CA CYS A 73 -30.15 -9.63 -19.29
C CYS A 73 -29.47 -8.43 -18.61
N THR A 74 -29.16 -8.52 -17.32
CA THR A 74 -28.40 -7.46 -16.62
C THR A 74 -26.90 -7.70 -16.79
N SER A 75 -26.15 -6.68 -17.23
CA SER A 75 -24.67 -6.76 -17.28
C SER A 75 -24.07 -6.55 -15.88
N TYR A 76 -22.78 -6.84 -15.70
CA TYR A 76 -22.06 -6.50 -14.46
C TYR A 76 -21.91 -4.99 -14.20
N HIS A 77 -22.25 -4.12 -15.16
CA HIS A 77 -21.94 -2.69 -15.08
C HIS A 77 -23.12 -1.75 -14.77
N ASP A 78 -24.38 -2.20 -14.82
CA ASP A 78 -25.55 -1.35 -14.49
C ASP A 78 -26.71 -2.17 -13.88
N GLU A 79 -27.20 -1.75 -12.72
CA GLU A 79 -28.38 -2.31 -12.03
C GLU A 79 -29.63 -1.40 -12.21
N GLN A 80 -30.36 -1.54 -13.33
CA GLN A 80 -31.72 -0.96 -13.47
C GLN A 80 -32.68 -1.91 -14.20
N ILE A 81 -33.96 -1.90 -13.79
CA ILE A 81 -35.03 -2.78 -14.30
C ILE A 81 -36.18 -1.91 -14.81
N VAL A 82 -36.60 -2.10 -16.07
CA VAL A 82 -37.83 -1.51 -16.63
C VAL A 82 -38.51 -2.53 -17.56
N ILE A 83 -39.84 -2.60 -17.50
CA ILE A 83 -40.68 -3.53 -18.28
C ILE A 83 -41.24 -2.80 -19.51
N VAL A 84 -41.37 -3.49 -20.65
CA VAL A 84 -41.96 -2.93 -21.90
C VAL A 84 -43.10 -3.80 -22.41
N ASP A 85 -44.25 -3.17 -22.68
CA ASP A 85 -45.42 -3.76 -23.36
C ASP A 85 -45.29 -3.54 -24.88
N PRO A 86 -45.29 -4.59 -25.73
CA PRO A 86 -45.19 -4.43 -27.18
C PRO A 86 -46.48 -3.95 -27.87
N GLY A 87 -47.61 -3.86 -27.15
CA GLY A 87 -48.94 -3.69 -27.76
C GLY A 87 -49.43 -2.25 -27.98
N SER A 88 -48.90 -1.27 -27.26
CA SER A 88 -49.46 0.10 -27.26
C SER A 88 -48.79 1.05 -28.26
N THR A 89 -49.40 1.21 -29.44
CA THR A 89 -49.08 2.34 -30.34
C THR A 89 -49.64 3.65 -29.78
N GLY A 90 -48.98 4.21 -28.77
CA GLY A 90 -49.38 5.46 -28.14
C GLY A 90 -48.40 5.89 -27.05
N LEU A 91 -47.53 6.86 -27.36
CA LEU A 91 -46.67 7.51 -26.37
C LEU A 91 -47.55 8.20 -25.31
N ALA A 92 -47.47 7.72 -24.06
CA ALA A 92 -47.95 8.49 -22.92
C ALA A 92 -47.09 9.77 -22.80
N ALA A 93 -47.71 10.93 -22.91
CA ALA A 93 -47.01 12.21 -22.84
C ALA A 93 -46.38 12.38 -21.44
N GLY A 94 -45.04 12.44 -21.36
CA GLY A 94 -44.34 12.64 -20.10
C GLY A 94 -42.94 12.04 -19.94
N TYR A 95 -42.37 11.35 -20.94
CA TYR A 95 -41.00 10.82 -20.86
C TYR A 95 -40.26 10.96 -22.20
N THR A 96 -39.12 11.65 -22.19
CA THR A 96 -38.24 11.84 -23.36
C THR A 96 -36.93 11.07 -23.21
N GLU A 97 -36.65 10.27 -24.25
CA GLU A 97 -35.32 10.00 -24.82
C GLU A 97 -34.22 9.34 -23.95
N LYS A 98 -34.29 8.01 -23.84
CA LYS A 98 -33.09 7.15 -23.90
C LYS A 98 -33.29 6.02 -24.92
N LYS A 99 -32.30 5.80 -25.79
CA LYS A 99 -32.27 4.66 -26.72
C LYS A 99 -31.82 3.41 -25.95
N ILE A 100 -32.67 2.39 -25.86
CA ILE A 100 -32.38 1.16 -25.09
C ILE A 100 -32.18 -0.02 -26.06
N PRO A 101 -31.06 -0.77 -25.95
CA PRO A 101 -30.85 -1.99 -26.74
C PRO A 101 -31.67 -3.16 -26.16
N VAL A 102 -32.67 -3.63 -26.90
CA VAL A 102 -33.41 -4.87 -26.60
C VAL A 102 -32.95 -5.97 -27.56
N LEU A 103 -32.50 -7.11 -27.03
CA LEU A 103 -32.14 -8.27 -27.85
C LEU A 103 -33.38 -9.15 -28.11
N VAL A 104 -33.91 -9.06 -29.32
CA VAL A 104 -34.93 -10.01 -29.82
C VAL A 104 -34.24 -11.12 -30.61
N LEU A 105 -34.61 -12.37 -30.33
CA LEU A 105 -34.08 -13.57 -31.01
C LEU A 105 -35.15 -14.20 -31.88
N GLU A 106 -35.02 -14.08 -33.20
CA GLU A 106 -35.96 -14.61 -34.18
C GLU A 106 -35.62 -16.09 -34.49
N LEU A 107 -36.19 -17.00 -33.69
CA LEU A 107 -35.84 -18.42 -33.71
C LEU A 107 -36.49 -19.22 -34.85
N GLY A 108 -37.44 -18.63 -35.59
CA GLY A 108 -38.10 -19.27 -36.74
C GLY A 108 -37.12 -19.79 -37.81
N SER A 109 -36.01 -19.09 -38.00
CA SER A 109 -34.94 -19.49 -38.94
C SER A 109 -34.21 -20.79 -38.57
N LEU A 110 -34.20 -21.17 -37.28
CA LEU A 110 -33.54 -22.39 -36.80
C LEU A 110 -34.37 -23.67 -37.08
N ILE A 111 -35.69 -23.50 -37.20
CA ILE A 111 -36.68 -24.58 -37.21
C ILE A 111 -37.01 -25.04 -38.66
N GLY A 112 -36.59 -24.28 -39.67
CA GLY A 112 -36.90 -24.47 -41.10
C GLY A 112 -36.35 -25.73 -41.80
N GLY A 113 -35.94 -26.77 -41.07
CA GLY A 113 -35.41 -28.01 -41.64
C GLY A 113 -35.85 -29.27 -40.89
N LYS A 114 -36.24 -30.33 -41.64
CA LYS A 114 -36.79 -31.62 -41.13
C LYS A 114 -35.81 -32.49 -40.31
N ARG A 115 -34.77 -31.92 -39.69
CA ARG A 115 -33.85 -32.61 -38.77
C ARG A 115 -33.72 -31.76 -37.51
N GLY A 116 -34.16 -32.31 -36.38
CA GLY A 116 -34.25 -31.62 -35.09
C GLY A 116 -32.96 -30.92 -34.64
N VAL A 117 -33.12 -29.95 -33.74
CA VAL A 117 -32.04 -29.09 -33.28
C VAL A 117 -31.17 -29.84 -32.26
N THR A 118 -29.93 -30.12 -32.61
CA THR A 118 -28.94 -30.66 -31.69
C THR A 118 -28.20 -29.54 -30.93
N PRO A 119 -27.71 -29.76 -29.71
CA PRO A 119 -26.98 -28.74 -28.94
C PRO A 119 -25.81 -28.12 -29.70
N ALA A 120 -25.06 -28.91 -30.47
CA ALA A 120 -23.94 -28.42 -31.28
C ALA A 120 -24.39 -27.49 -32.44
N ARG A 121 -25.53 -27.76 -33.08
CA ARG A 121 -26.12 -26.86 -34.09
C ARG A 121 -26.63 -25.58 -33.45
N PHE A 122 -27.24 -25.69 -32.28
CA PHE A 122 -27.79 -24.59 -31.51
C PHE A 122 -26.71 -23.60 -31.06
N THR A 123 -25.64 -24.09 -30.42
CA THR A 123 -24.48 -23.26 -30.03
C THR A 123 -23.89 -22.56 -31.26
N LYS A 124 -23.71 -23.29 -32.38
CA LYS A 124 -23.17 -22.72 -33.62
C LYS A 124 -24.05 -21.61 -34.23
N PHE A 125 -25.37 -21.68 -34.06
CA PHE A 125 -26.28 -20.62 -34.49
C PHE A 125 -26.10 -19.36 -33.64
N ILE A 126 -26.15 -19.49 -32.32
CA ILE A 126 -26.00 -18.36 -31.39
C ILE A 126 -24.66 -17.64 -31.59
N THR A 127 -23.56 -18.38 -31.71
CA THR A 127 -22.23 -17.79 -31.96
C THR A 127 -22.08 -17.18 -33.36
N SER A 128 -22.90 -17.59 -34.34
CA SER A 128 -22.88 -17.05 -35.71
C SER A 128 -23.65 -15.74 -35.91
N GLY A 129 -24.40 -15.28 -34.91
CA GLY A 129 -25.14 -14.00 -34.95
C GLY A 129 -26.40 -13.96 -35.82
N LYS A 130 -26.68 -15.01 -36.60
CA LYS A 130 -27.87 -15.07 -37.47
C LYS A 130 -29.14 -15.13 -36.61
N GLY A 131 -30.16 -14.33 -36.95
CA GLY A 131 -31.43 -14.27 -36.22
C GLY A 131 -31.54 -13.18 -35.14
N ARG A 132 -30.76 -12.09 -35.24
CA ARG A 132 -30.84 -10.92 -34.35
C ARG A 132 -31.30 -9.70 -35.14
N SER A 133 -32.41 -9.10 -34.74
CA SER A 133 -32.93 -7.84 -35.30
C SER A 133 -32.84 -6.73 -34.25
N TRP A 134 -32.50 -5.52 -34.71
CA TRP A 134 -32.48 -4.30 -33.92
C TRP A 134 -33.44 -3.29 -34.57
N HIS A 135 -34.22 -2.56 -33.77
CA HIS A 135 -35.14 -1.53 -34.26
C HIS A 135 -34.76 -0.14 -33.72
N SER A 136 -34.74 0.87 -34.59
CA SER A 136 -34.62 2.28 -34.22
C SER A 136 -35.39 3.16 -35.21
N PHE A 137 -35.89 4.31 -34.78
CA PHE A 137 -36.74 5.22 -35.57
C PHE A 137 -36.01 6.56 -35.85
N SER A 138 -36.35 7.24 -36.97
CA SER A 138 -35.59 8.39 -37.51
C SER A 138 -36.46 9.48 -38.20
N GLN A 139 -35.83 10.63 -38.54
CA GLN A 139 -36.33 11.71 -39.41
C GLN A 139 -35.21 12.21 -40.37
N PRO A 140 -35.54 12.86 -41.51
CA PRO A 140 -34.61 13.48 -42.48
C PRO A 140 -34.52 15.03 -42.37
N GLU A 141 -33.62 15.80 -43.00
CA GLU A 141 -32.32 15.61 -43.72
C GLU A 141 -31.65 16.99 -43.98
N THR A 142 -30.31 17.03 -44.14
CA THR A 142 -29.44 17.83 -45.07
C THR A 142 -28.22 18.56 -44.45
N PRO A 143 -27.00 18.49 -45.07
CA PRO A 143 -25.77 19.10 -44.54
C PRO A 143 -25.05 20.12 -45.48
N PRO A 144 -24.03 20.86 -44.99
CA PRO A 144 -22.96 21.44 -45.81
C PRO A 144 -21.53 20.91 -45.46
N GLU A 145 -20.53 21.37 -46.23
CA GLU A 145 -19.25 20.69 -46.52
C GLU A 145 -18.13 20.73 -45.45
N LYS A 146 -17.16 19.81 -45.59
CA LYS A 146 -15.94 19.68 -44.76
C LYS A 146 -14.70 20.26 -45.43
N THR A 147 -13.79 20.81 -44.63
CA THR A 147 -12.33 20.83 -44.89
C THR A 147 -11.64 19.82 -43.97
N ALA A 148 -10.56 19.18 -44.43
CA ALA A 148 -9.94 18.05 -43.74
C ALA A 148 -8.61 18.42 -43.07
N GLU A 149 -8.44 17.98 -41.81
CA GLU A 149 -7.15 17.86 -41.11
C GLU A 149 -6.92 16.38 -40.74
N ALA A 150 -5.68 15.99 -40.48
CA ALA A 150 -5.32 14.59 -40.25
C ALA A 150 -5.78 14.10 -38.85
N GLU A 151 -6.60 13.06 -38.80
CA GLU A 151 -7.08 12.48 -37.53
C GLU A 151 -5.94 11.78 -36.76
N SER A 152 -5.86 12.01 -35.45
CA SER A 152 -4.93 11.32 -34.55
C SER A 152 -5.48 9.96 -34.11
N ASP A 153 -4.66 8.90 -34.19
CA ASP A 153 -4.98 7.55 -33.65
C ASP A 153 -5.20 7.53 -32.12
N TRP A 154 -4.82 8.61 -31.45
CA TRP A 154 -5.08 8.79 -30.04
C TRP A 154 -6.52 9.25 -29.81
N LYS A 155 -7.25 8.55 -28.94
CA LYS A 155 -8.61 8.94 -28.53
C LYS A 155 -8.62 9.08 -27.00
N PRO A 156 -9.17 10.17 -26.46
CA PRO A 156 -9.26 10.37 -25.02
C PRO A 156 -10.17 9.31 -24.38
N PRO A 157 -10.02 9.04 -23.08
CA PRO A 157 -10.95 8.18 -22.35
C PRO A 157 -12.40 8.68 -22.49
N VAL A 158 -13.34 7.76 -22.76
CA VAL A 158 -14.75 8.13 -22.86
C VAL A 158 -15.33 8.38 -21.47
N ARG A 159 -15.56 9.65 -21.13
CA ARG A 159 -16.35 10.04 -19.95
C ARG A 159 -17.84 9.82 -20.19
N THR A 160 -18.54 9.29 -19.20
CA THR A 160 -20.00 9.37 -19.11
C THR A 160 -20.36 10.83 -18.84
N LYS A 161 -20.91 11.54 -19.84
CA LYS A 161 -21.39 12.92 -19.63
C LYS A 161 -22.39 12.94 -18.47
N ARG A 162 -22.08 13.72 -17.45
CA ARG A 162 -22.97 14.00 -16.32
C ARG A 162 -23.65 15.32 -16.60
N ASP A 163 -24.97 15.37 -16.50
CA ASP A 163 -25.67 16.65 -16.54
C ASP A 163 -25.25 17.45 -15.30
N PHE A 164 -24.77 18.68 -15.51
CA PHE A 164 -24.44 19.61 -14.44
C PHE A 164 -25.75 20.10 -13.81
N VAL A 165 -26.30 19.29 -12.90
CA VAL A 165 -27.52 19.62 -12.16
C VAL A 165 -27.25 20.89 -11.35
N GLN A 166 -28.14 21.89 -11.52
CA GLN A 166 -28.06 23.17 -10.81
C GLN A 166 -27.87 22.95 -9.31
N LEU A 167 -26.77 23.47 -8.76
CA LEU A 167 -26.36 23.20 -7.39
C LEU A 167 -27.37 23.78 -6.40
N ALA A 168 -28.03 22.89 -5.66
CA ALA A 168 -28.99 23.23 -4.62
C ALA A 168 -28.38 23.24 -3.19
N ALA A 169 -27.08 22.98 -3.07
CA ALA A 169 -26.35 23.03 -1.81
C ALA A 169 -25.88 24.47 -1.53
N ASP A 170 -26.68 25.21 -0.76
CA ASP A 170 -26.32 26.52 -0.21
C ASP A 170 -25.38 26.32 0.99
N ILE A 171 -24.13 25.91 0.70
CA ILE A 171 -23.11 25.62 1.72
C ILE A 171 -22.62 26.93 2.32
N ASP A 172 -22.92 27.11 3.62
CA ASP A 172 -22.36 28.20 4.41
C ASP A 172 -20.93 27.89 4.85
N PHE A 173 -19.98 28.12 3.94
CA PHE A 173 -18.55 27.89 4.17
C PHE A 173 -18.00 28.63 5.40
N GLU A 174 -18.61 29.76 5.80
CA GLU A 174 -18.18 30.56 6.95
C GLU A 174 -18.61 29.96 8.30
N LYS A 175 -19.65 29.11 8.32
CA LYS A 175 -20.01 28.31 9.50
C LYS A 175 -19.26 26.99 9.59
N GLU A 176 -18.88 26.42 8.45
CA GLU A 176 -18.26 25.09 8.38
C GLU A 176 -16.72 25.10 8.53
N LEU A 177 -16.06 26.23 8.31
CA LEU A 177 -14.60 26.33 8.29
C LEU A 177 -14.11 27.44 9.21
N ASN A 178 -12.94 27.26 9.81
CA ASN A 178 -12.24 28.36 10.47
C ASN A 178 -11.65 29.35 9.42
N GLU A 179 -11.14 30.50 9.86
CA GLU A 179 -10.62 31.53 8.95
C GLU A 179 -9.45 31.04 8.07
N GLU A 180 -8.54 30.21 8.62
CA GLU A 180 -7.39 29.63 7.91
C GLU A 180 -7.83 28.71 6.75
N GLN A 181 -8.72 27.76 7.07
CA GLN A 181 -9.27 26.79 6.14
C GLN A 181 -10.15 27.47 5.09
N LEU A 182 -10.96 28.46 5.50
CA LEU A 182 -11.79 29.25 4.60
C LEU A 182 -10.95 30.06 3.61
N ALA A 183 -9.85 30.66 4.06
CA ALA A 183 -8.92 31.40 3.20
C ALA A 183 -8.29 30.47 2.15
N ALA A 184 -7.80 29.30 2.55
CA ALA A 184 -7.27 28.29 1.64
C ALA A 184 -8.32 27.76 0.64
N VAL A 185 -9.56 27.52 1.11
CA VAL A 185 -10.68 27.09 0.25
C VAL A 185 -11.09 28.17 -0.74
N ARG A 186 -11.04 29.45 -0.35
CA ARG A 186 -11.35 30.63 -1.19
C ARG A 186 -10.16 31.14 -2.02
N ALA A 187 -9.01 30.46 -2.00
CA ALA A 187 -7.83 30.85 -2.77
C ALA A 187 -8.17 31.15 -4.25
N PRO A 188 -7.57 32.19 -4.86
CA PRO A 188 -7.80 32.50 -6.26
C PRO A 188 -7.23 31.42 -7.19
N ASP A 189 -7.30 31.69 -8.48
CA ASP A 189 -6.72 30.83 -9.52
C ASP A 189 -5.20 31.05 -9.57
N GLY A 190 -4.43 30.02 -9.93
CA GLY A 190 -2.98 29.96 -9.81
C GLY A 190 -2.47 28.97 -8.75
N PRO A 191 -1.14 28.92 -8.53
CA PRO A 191 -0.52 27.97 -7.61
C PRO A 191 -0.83 28.31 -6.15
N THR A 192 -1.20 27.29 -5.38
CA THR A 192 -1.62 27.38 -3.98
C THR A 192 -0.90 26.31 -3.16
N LEU A 193 -0.22 26.73 -2.11
CA LEU A 193 0.49 25.88 -1.16
C LEU A 193 -0.24 25.94 0.18
N VAL A 194 -0.83 24.83 0.61
CA VAL A 194 -1.40 24.71 1.96
C VAL A 194 -0.44 23.94 2.85
N ILE A 195 0.25 24.69 3.69
CA ILE A 195 1.14 24.16 4.73
C ILE A 195 0.27 23.86 5.94
N ALA A 196 0.04 22.59 6.19
CA ALA A 196 -0.77 22.15 7.32
C ALA A 196 0.08 21.31 8.28
N ALA A 197 -0.46 21.06 9.46
CA ALA A 197 0.19 20.26 10.50
C ALA A 197 -0.69 19.05 10.88
N ALA A 198 -0.29 18.29 11.91
CA ALA A 198 -1.12 17.21 12.46
C ALA A 198 -2.43 17.78 13.04
N GLY A 199 -3.56 17.09 12.87
CA GLY A 199 -4.84 17.49 13.46
C GLY A 199 -5.49 18.80 12.97
N THR A 200 -4.94 19.47 11.94
CA THR A 200 -5.41 20.80 11.47
C THR A 200 -6.48 20.77 10.36
N GLY A 201 -6.91 19.58 9.97
CA GLY A 201 -8.00 19.40 9.00
C GLY A 201 -7.61 19.43 7.52
N LYS A 202 -6.34 19.10 7.15
CA LYS A 202 -5.86 18.92 5.75
C LYS A 202 -6.94 18.42 4.77
N THR A 203 -7.48 17.24 5.07
CA THR A 203 -8.48 16.55 4.26
C THR A 203 -9.81 17.32 4.18
N ARG A 204 -10.22 17.99 5.26
CA ARG A 204 -11.42 18.85 5.28
C ARG A 204 -11.23 20.03 4.32
N THR A 205 -10.08 20.71 4.36
CA THR A 205 -9.75 21.82 3.44
C THR A 205 -9.82 21.38 1.96
N LEU A 206 -9.29 20.21 1.60
CA LEU A 206 -9.41 19.66 0.24
C LEU A 206 -10.85 19.36 -0.18
N ILE A 207 -11.62 18.68 0.68
CA ILE A 207 -13.03 18.35 0.43
C ILE A 207 -13.85 19.64 0.22
N TYR A 208 -13.64 20.66 1.06
CA TYR A 208 -14.35 21.93 0.92
C TYR A 208 -13.83 22.77 -0.27
N ARG A 209 -12.58 22.63 -0.71
CA ARG A 209 -12.11 23.22 -1.97
C ARG A 209 -12.84 22.60 -3.16
N LEU A 210 -12.99 21.27 -3.22
CA LEU A 210 -13.78 20.61 -4.26
C LEU A 210 -15.22 21.13 -4.27
N ALA A 211 -15.85 21.21 -3.10
CA ALA A 211 -17.20 21.76 -2.95
C ALA A 211 -17.28 23.23 -3.42
N TYR A 212 -16.30 24.07 -3.08
CA TYR A 212 -16.23 25.48 -3.48
C TYR A 212 -16.02 25.67 -4.99
N LEU A 213 -15.15 24.85 -5.60
CA LEU A 213 -14.93 24.83 -7.04
C LEU A 213 -16.23 24.50 -7.79
N ALA A 214 -16.96 23.47 -7.36
CA ALA A 214 -18.24 23.08 -7.94
C ALA A 214 -19.36 24.11 -7.70
N THR A 215 -19.56 24.57 -6.45
CA THR A 215 -20.69 25.44 -6.06
C THR A 215 -20.48 26.91 -6.46
N GLN A 216 -19.43 27.53 -5.95
CA GLN A 216 -19.22 28.98 -6.00
C GLN A 216 -18.52 29.41 -7.29
N LYS A 217 -17.45 28.71 -7.68
CA LYS A 217 -16.74 28.97 -8.94
C LYS A 217 -17.44 28.36 -10.16
N ARG A 218 -18.40 27.45 -9.96
CA ARG A 218 -19.14 26.73 -11.03
C ARG A 218 -18.22 26.00 -12.02
N VAL A 219 -17.10 25.49 -11.52
CA VAL A 219 -16.21 24.62 -12.28
C VAL A 219 -16.93 23.29 -12.49
N HIS A 220 -17.00 22.85 -13.74
CA HIS A 220 -17.55 21.53 -14.05
C HIS A 220 -16.67 20.45 -13.39
N PRO A 221 -17.22 19.42 -12.71
CA PRO A 221 -16.43 18.39 -12.04
C PRO A 221 -15.39 17.74 -12.95
N ASP A 222 -15.72 17.59 -14.24
CA ASP A 222 -14.79 17.04 -15.23
C ASP A 222 -13.47 17.83 -15.35
N HIS A 223 -13.48 19.12 -14.97
CA HIS A 223 -12.31 19.99 -15.02
C HIS A 223 -11.41 19.95 -13.78
N VAL A 224 -11.62 18.99 -12.89
CA VAL A 224 -10.90 18.86 -11.62
C VAL A 224 -10.24 17.49 -11.50
N LEU A 225 -9.03 17.46 -10.95
CA LEU A 225 -8.29 16.24 -10.62
C LEU A 225 -7.78 16.29 -9.18
N LEU A 226 -8.21 15.36 -8.33
CA LEU A 226 -7.68 15.15 -6.98
C LEU A 226 -6.75 13.93 -6.93
N LEU A 227 -5.46 14.15 -6.78
CA LEU A 227 -4.44 13.11 -6.58
C LEU A 227 -4.18 12.89 -5.08
N THR A 228 -4.06 11.62 -4.69
CA THR A 228 -3.81 11.19 -3.30
C THR A 228 -2.83 10.02 -3.26
N PHE A 229 -2.31 9.68 -2.08
CA PHE A 229 -1.39 8.54 -1.92
C PHE A 229 -2.06 7.16 -1.90
N THR A 230 -3.34 7.05 -1.48
CA THR A 230 -4.01 5.75 -1.36
C THR A 230 -5.40 5.73 -1.98
N ASN A 231 -5.76 4.58 -2.57
CA ASN A 231 -7.12 4.35 -3.08
C ASN A 231 -8.19 4.34 -1.96
N LYS A 232 -7.81 4.29 -0.68
CA LYS A 232 -8.72 4.51 0.45
C LYS A 232 -8.99 6.01 0.61
N ALA A 233 -7.93 6.82 0.71
CA ALA A 233 -8.02 8.28 0.85
C ALA A 233 -8.80 8.94 -0.30
N ALA A 234 -8.52 8.55 -1.57
CA ALA A 234 -9.29 9.03 -2.72
C ALA A 234 -10.80 8.76 -2.60
N ARG A 235 -11.19 7.54 -2.23
CA ARG A 235 -12.60 7.15 -2.06
C ARG A 235 -13.24 7.90 -0.91
N GLU A 236 -12.58 7.94 0.24
CA GLU A 236 -13.08 8.62 1.44
C GLU A 236 -13.27 10.13 1.23
N MET A 237 -12.34 10.80 0.51
CA MET A 237 -12.51 12.20 0.12
C MET A 237 -13.66 12.39 -0.86
N LEU A 238 -13.82 11.52 -1.86
CA LEU A 238 -14.96 11.58 -2.78
C LEU A 238 -16.29 11.36 -2.06
N GLU A 239 -16.40 10.34 -1.21
CA GLU A 239 -17.62 10.03 -0.44
C GLU A 239 -18.01 11.19 0.48
N ARG A 240 -17.06 11.79 1.20
CA ARG A 240 -17.30 13.01 2.01
C ARG A 240 -17.65 14.22 1.13
N THR A 241 -17.08 14.35 -0.06
CA THR A 241 -17.46 15.42 -1.02
C THR A 241 -18.88 15.21 -1.56
N HIS A 242 -19.31 13.96 -1.79
CA HIS A 242 -20.67 13.63 -2.22
C HIS A 242 -21.72 13.98 -1.16
N GLN A 243 -21.37 13.92 0.13
CA GLN A 243 -22.25 14.39 1.20
C GLN A 243 -22.50 15.91 1.17
N LEU A 244 -21.56 16.70 0.62
CA LEU A 244 -21.66 18.16 0.52
C LEU A 244 -22.34 18.63 -0.77
N VAL A 245 -21.98 18.06 -1.93
CA VAL A 245 -22.44 18.54 -3.26
C VAL A 245 -23.17 17.49 -4.10
N GLY A 246 -23.45 16.31 -3.54
CA GLY A 246 -24.03 15.18 -4.27
C GLY A 246 -23.03 14.48 -5.19
N ASN A 247 -23.51 13.52 -5.98
CA ASN A 247 -22.69 12.63 -6.82
C ASN A 247 -22.12 13.30 -8.09
N GLN A 248 -21.67 14.55 -7.98
CA GLN A 248 -21.12 15.34 -9.09
C GLN A 248 -19.75 14.82 -9.52
N PHE A 249 -18.82 14.66 -8.58
CA PHE A 249 -17.50 14.10 -8.83
C PHE A 249 -17.54 12.58 -9.01
N GLY A 250 -16.69 12.03 -9.88
CA GLY A 250 -16.56 10.60 -10.16
C GLY A 250 -15.21 10.02 -9.75
N SER A 251 -15.08 8.70 -9.83
CA SER A 251 -13.80 8.00 -9.69
C SER A 251 -12.79 8.29 -10.82
N TYR A 252 -13.19 9.09 -11.81
CA TYR A 252 -12.29 9.66 -12.81
C TYR A 252 -11.65 10.98 -12.31
N ASP A 253 -12.33 11.70 -11.43
CA ASP A 253 -11.94 13.05 -10.98
C ASP A 253 -11.05 12.98 -9.73
N SER A 254 -10.89 11.78 -9.14
CA SER A 254 -9.92 11.52 -8.08
C SER A 254 -9.32 10.11 -8.18
N GLY A 255 -8.07 9.97 -7.73
CA GLY A 255 -7.39 8.68 -7.62
C GLY A 255 -6.00 8.79 -7.01
N THR A 256 -5.20 7.74 -7.20
CA THR A 256 -3.75 7.79 -6.95
C THR A 256 -2.99 8.15 -8.21
N PHE A 257 -1.73 8.61 -8.06
CA PHE A 257 -0.80 8.82 -9.17
C PHE A 257 -0.74 7.61 -10.13
N HIS A 258 -0.68 6.39 -9.58
CA HIS A 258 -0.68 5.15 -10.36
C HIS A 258 -2.01 4.92 -11.12
N SER A 259 -3.16 5.22 -10.50
CA SER A 259 -4.46 5.13 -11.18
C SER A 259 -4.59 6.15 -12.31
N PHE A 260 -4.11 7.38 -12.09
CA PHE A 260 -4.03 8.42 -13.12
C PHE A 260 -3.12 7.99 -14.28
N ALA A 261 -1.90 7.55 -13.95
CA ALA A 261 -0.89 7.11 -14.91
C ALA A 261 -1.38 5.93 -15.76
N ASN A 262 -1.96 4.90 -15.14
CA ASN A 262 -2.61 3.79 -15.86
C ASN A 262 -3.66 4.30 -16.83
N ARG A 263 -4.58 5.20 -16.43
CA ARG A 263 -5.57 5.78 -17.36
C ARG A 263 -4.91 6.46 -18.57
N VAL A 264 -3.92 7.32 -18.31
CA VAL A 264 -3.16 8.04 -19.34
C VAL A 264 -2.54 7.05 -20.34
N LEU A 265 -1.94 5.98 -19.83
CA LEU A 265 -1.36 4.89 -20.63
C LEU A 265 -2.42 4.07 -21.38
N ARG A 266 -3.58 3.75 -20.81
CA ARG A 266 -4.66 3.05 -21.54
C ARG A 266 -5.15 3.83 -22.76
N ALA A 267 -5.07 5.16 -22.73
CA ALA A 267 -5.35 6.00 -23.90
C ALA A 267 -4.18 6.03 -24.90
N GLY A 268 -2.92 6.14 -24.45
CA GLY A 268 -1.78 6.50 -25.29
C GLY A 268 -0.57 5.55 -25.37
N ALA A 269 -0.56 4.39 -24.72
CA ALA A 269 0.58 3.44 -24.68
C ALA A 269 1.19 3.12 -26.05
N ASN A 270 0.37 3.05 -27.11
CA ASN A 270 0.83 2.80 -28.48
C ASN A 270 1.90 3.81 -28.95
N ARG A 271 1.85 5.06 -28.48
CA ARG A 271 2.79 6.13 -28.87
C ARG A 271 4.20 5.94 -28.28
N ILE A 272 4.34 5.19 -27.19
CA ILE A 272 5.61 4.89 -26.51
C ILE A 272 6.05 3.41 -26.68
N GLY A 273 5.37 2.66 -27.54
CA GLY A 273 5.76 1.31 -27.94
C GLY A 273 5.22 0.17 -27.06
N PHE A 274 4.05 0.36 -26.45
CA PHE A 274 3.27 -0.67 -25.74
C PHE A 274 1.84 -0.74 -26.30
N GLY A 275 1.16 -1.89 -26.20
CA GLY A 275 -0.26 -1.99 -26.55
C GLY A 275 -1.16 -1.43 -25.45
N ARG A 276 -2.29 -0.80 -25.79
CA ARG A 276 -3.30 -0.30 -24.82
C ARG A 276 -3.80 -1.36 -23.83
N ASP A 277 -3.71 -2.63 -24.21
CA ASP A 277 -4.10 -3.84 -23.48
C ASP A 277 -3.01 -4.37 -22.53
N PHE A 278 -1.93 -3.61 -22.27
CA PHE A 278 -0.82 -4.04 -21.43
C PHE A 278 -1.23 -4.66 -20.08
N THR A 279 -0.52 -5.69 -19.63
CA THR A 279 -0.75 -6.29 -18.30
C THR A 279 -0.05 -5.46 -17.23
N ILE A 280 -0.69 -5.25 -16.08
CA ILE A 280 -0.03 -4.66 -14.91
C ILE A 280 0.44 -5.81 -14.02
N LEU A 281 1.75 -5.92 -13.82
CA LEU A 281 2.37 -6.92 -12.96
C LEU A 281 2.17 -6.54 -11.50
N ASP A 282 1.73 -7.49 -10.68
CA ASP A 282 1.81 -7.35 -9.22
C ASP A 282 3.23 -7.65 -8.71
N SER A 283 3.44 -7.49 -7.41
CA SER A 283 4.75 -7.70 -6.77
C SER A 283 5.29 -9.12 -6.98
N ASP A 284 4.43 -10.14 -7.07
CA ASP A 284 4.87 -11.53 -7.19
C ASP A 284 5.11 -11.92 -8.65
N ASP A 285 4.33 -11.41 -9.59
CA ASP A 285 4.60 -11.56 -11.02
C ASP A 285 5.85 -10.78 -11.46
N ALA A 286 6.07 -9.58 -10.92
CA ALA A 286 7.33 -8.84 -11.10
C ALA A 286 8.54 -9.66 -10.58
N LYS A 287 8.45 -10.25 -9.37
CA LYS A 287 9.50 -11.13 -8.82
C LYS A 287 9.75 -12.37 -9.68
N LYS A 288 8.71 -13.03 -10.21
CA LYS A 288 8.84 -14.19 -11.11
C LYS A 288 9.53 -13.81 -12.42
N LEU A 289 9.16 -12.68 -13.00
CA LEU A 289 9.77 -12.17 -14.23
C LEU A 289 11.23 -11.77 -14.01
N MET A 290 11.51 -11.03 -12.93
CA MET A 290 12.89 -10.69 -12.52
C MET A 290 13.73 -11.94 -12.25
N ARG A 291 13.18 -12.96 -11.56
CA ARG A 291 13.87 -14.26 -11.38
C ARG A 291 14.24 -14.89 -12.72
N THR A 292 13.32 -14.89 -13.68
CA THR A 292 13.58 -15.38 -15.04
C THR A 292 14.71 -14.60 -15.72
N CYS A 293 14.81 -13.28 -15.49
CA CYS A 293 15.92 -12.47 -16.01
C CYS A 293 17.26 -12.87 -15.40
N ILE A 294 17.31 -13.05 -14.07
CA ILE A 294 18.52 -13.49 -13.34
C ILE A 294 18.99 -14.87 -13.84
N ASP A 295 18.05 -15.79 -14.06
CA ASP A 295 18.35 -17.13 -14.57
C ASP A 295 18.83 -17.09 -16.04
N ASP A 296 18.26 -16.23 -16.88
CA ASP A 296 18.60 -16.10 -18.31
C ASP A 296 19.93 -15.37 -18.58
N ILE A 297 20.34 -14.39 -17.77
CA ILE A 297 21.67 -13.78 -17.90
C ILE A 297 22.79 -14.73 -17.43
N GLY A 298 22.44 -15.85 -16.79
CA GLY A 298 23.37 -16.92 -16.47
C GLY A 298 24.42 -16.54 -15.42
N VAL A 299 24.06 -15.76 -14.39
CA VAL A 299 25.00 -15.38 -13.32
C VAL A 299 25.56 -16.66 -12.67
N GLU A 300 26.85 -16.94 -12.90
CA GLU A 300 27.52 -18.15 -12.37
C GLU A 300 27.84 -18.03 -10.86
N LYS A 301 27.70 -16.83 -10.28
CA LYS A 301 27.96 -16.57 -8.86
C LYS A 301 27.02 -17.38 -7.97
N LYS A 302 27.56 -17.88 -6.84
CA LYS A 302 26.79 -18.63 -5.83
C LYS A 302 25.71 -17.77 -5.16
N HIS A 303 26.01 -16.49 -5.07
CA HIS A 303 25.35 -15.45 -4.31
C HIS A 303 25.12 -14.27 -5.26
N PHE A 304 23.86 -13.85 -5.38
CA PHE A 304 23.41 -12.74 -6.23
C PHE A 304 22.08 -12.24 -5.66
N PRO A 305 21.80 -10.92 -5.69
CA PRO A 305 20.61 -10.38 -5.04
C PRO A 305 19.33 -11.01 -5.57
N LYS A 306 18.39 -11.25 -4.66
CA LYS A 306 17.08 -11.77 -5.01
C LYS A 306 16.24 -10.74 -5.80
N PRO A 307 15.20 -11.22 -6.49
CA PRO A 307 14.27 -10.37 -7.22
C PRO A 307 13.70 -9.18 -6.44
N GLU A 308 13.41 -9.29 -5.13
CA GLU A 308 12.80 -8.19 -4.37
C GLU A 308 13.82 -7.08 -4.07
N VAL A 309 15.04 -7.42 -3.66
CA VAL A 309 16.14 -6.46 -3.48
C VAL A 309 16.34 -5.62 -4.74
N LEU A 310 16.45 -6.29 -5.90
CA LEU A 310 16.65 -5.61 -7.19
C LEU A 310 15.46 -4.72 -7.57
N LEU A 311 14.23 -5.22 -7.45
CA LEU A 311 13.02 -4.44 -7.76
C LEU A 311 12.88 -3.23 -6.82
N SER A 312 13.19 -3.38 -5.52
CA SER A 312 13.19 -2.28 -4.56
C SER A 312 14.21 -1.20 -4.93
N LEU A 313 15.43 -1.61 -5.27
CA LEU A 313 16.49 -0.70 -5.73
C LEU A 313 16.05 0.07 -7.00
N PHE A 314 15.52 -0.64 -8.00
CA PHE A 314 15.08 -0.03 -9.26
C PHE A 314 13.89 0.93 -9.06
N GLY A 315 12.96 0.62 -8.16
CA GLY A 315 11.86 1.51 -7.79
C GLY A 315 12.32 2.80 -7.11
N VAL A 316 13.24 2.70 -6.13
CA VAL A 316 13.82 3.89 -5.46
C VAL A 316 14.61 4.77 -6.44
N VAL A 317 15.44 4.17 -7.30
CA VAL A 317 16.20 4.89 -8.33
C VAL A 317 15.26 5.59 -9.31
N SER A 318 14.23 4.89 -9.78
CA SER A 318 13.25 5.44 -10.74
C SER A 318 12.40 6.56 -10.14
N GLY A 319 11.95 6.41 -8.89
CA GLY A 319 11.19 7.43 -8.17
C GLY A 319 12.00 8.72 -7.93
N ARG A 320 13.31 8.59 -7.68
CA ARG A 320 14.26 9.70 -7.55
C ARG A 320 14.78 10.24 -8.90
N MET A 321 14.47 9.57 -10.02
CA MET A 321 15.07 9.82 -11.34
C MET A 321 16.61 9.83 -11.31
N GLY A 322 17.21 8.96 -10.48
CA GLY A 322 18.64 8.93 -10.18
C GLY A 322 19.49 8.04 -11.11
N ASP A 323 20.81 8.03 -10.88
CA ASP A 323 21.74 7.12 -11.56
C ASP A 323 21.71 5.73 -10.91
N LEU A 324 21.41 4.72 -11.72
CA LEU A 324 21.38 3.32 -11.29
C LEU A 324 22.77 2.81 -10.89
N ASN A 325 23.85 3.26 -11.53
CA ASN A 325 25.20 2.77 -11.23
C ASN A 325 25.62 3.16 -9.81
N ALA A 326 25.49 4.44 -9.47
CA ALA A 326 25.81 4.96 -8.14
C ALA A 326 24.97 4.29 -7.04
N ALA A 327 23.68 4.05 -7.28
CA ALA A 327 22.81 3.38 -6.32
C ALA A 327 23.16 1.89 -6.12
N ILE A 328 23.64 1.21 -7.17
CA ILE A 328 24.17 -0.16 -7.06
C ILE A 328 25.47 -0.16 -6.24
N GLU A 329 26.40 0.76 -6.50
CA GLU A 329 27.67 0.88 -5.77
C GLU A 329 27.44 1.16 -4.27
N GLU A 330 26.46 2.01 -3.93
CA GLU A 330 26.06 2.32 -2.54
C GLU A 330 25.40 1.11 -1.84
N GLU A 331 24.38 0.51 -2.44
CA GLU A 331 23.58 -0.55 -1.81
C GLU A 331 24.38 -1.85 -1.63
N PHE A 332 25.34 -2.12 -2.52
CA PHE A 332 26.12 -3.35 -2.56
C PHE A 332 27.59 -3.20 -2.14
N GLU A 333 28.01 -2.05 -1.57
CA GLU A 333 29.40 -1.69 -1.20
C GLU A 333 30.17 -2.84 -0.48
N TYR A 334 29.50 -3.59 0.38
CA TYR A 334 30.09 -4.67 1.19
C TYR A 334 29.74 -6.09 0.71
N SER A 335 29.47 -6.29 -0.59
CA SER A 335 29.06 -7.58 -1.15
C SER A 335 29.79 -7.94 -2.45
N ASP A 336 29.88 -9.22 -2.77
CA ASP A 336 30.51 -9.73 -4.01
C ASP A 336 29.62 -9.54 -5.26
N VAL A 337 28.78 -8.50 -5.33
CA VAL A 337 27.81 -8.27 -6.43
C VAL A 337 28.44 -7.38 -7.50
N GLU A 338 28.53 -7.84 -8.75
CA GLU A 338 29.00 -6.97 -9.84
C GLU A 338 27.87 -6.03 -10.29
N ALA A 339 28.17 -4.74 -10.44
CA ALA A 339 27.23 -3.78 -11.01
C ALA A 339 26.80 -4.16 -12.43
N ASP A 340 27.76 -4.61 -13.26
CA ASP A 340 27.50 -5.08 -14.62
C ASP A 340 26.42 -6.16 -14.70
N ASP A 341 26.36 -7.09 -13.74
CA ASP A 341 25.38 -8.18 -13.74
C ASP A 341 23.99 -7.70 -13.29
N VAL A 342 23.93 -6.75 -12.35
CA VAL A 342 22.68 -6.07 -11.97
C VAL A 342 22.12 -5.24 -13.13
N ILE A 343 22.99 -4.53 -13.87
CA ILE A 343 22.61 -3.76 -15.06
C ILE A 343 22.12 -4.67 -16.20
N LYS A 344 22.74 -5.83 -16.41
CA LYS A 344 22.23 -6.86 -17.35
C LYS A 344 20.85 -7.35 -16.95
N ALA A 345 20.63 -7.65 -15.66
CA ALA A 345 19.34 -8.09 -15.14
C ALA A 345 18.25 -7.02 -15.35
N TYR A 346 18.54 -5.76 -15.03
CA TYR A 346 17.65 -4.61 -15.25
C TYR A 346 17.26 -4.45 -16.73
N ASN A 347 18.26 -4.45 -17.63
CA ASN A 347 18.02 -4.29 -19.06
C ASN A 347 17.17 -5.43 -19.64
N LEU A 348 17.45 -6.68 -19.25
CA LEU A 348 16.65 -7.83 -19.67
C LEU A 348 15.23 -7.80 -19.09
N TYR A 349 15.05 -7.29 -17.87
CA TYR A 349 13.74 -7.10 -17.26
C TYR A 349 12.89 -6.07 -18.01
N GLN A 350 13.45 -4.88 -18.31
CA GLN A 350 12.76 -3.88 -19.15
C GLN A 350 12.45 -4.42 -20.56
N GLN A 351 13.37 -5.19 -21.16
CA GLN A 351 13.15 -5.84 -22.46
C GLN A 351 11.98 -6.83 -22.40
N LYS A 352 11.98 -7.79 -21.47
CA LYS A 352 10.92 -8.80 -21.38
C LYS A 352 9.56 -8.20 -21.02
N LYS A 353 9.52 -7.18 -20.16
CA LYS A 353 8.28 -6.42 -19.90
C LYS A 353 7.70 -5.85 -21.20
N LYS A 354 8.54 -5.21 -22.03
CA LYS A 354 8.12 -4.68 -23.34
C LYS A 354 7.68 -5.78 -24.32
N GLU A 355 8.44 -6.86 -24.45
CA GLU A 355 8.12 -7.99 -25.33
C GLU A 355 6.80 -8.69 -24.96
N SER A 356 6.51 -8.78 -23.66
CA SER A 356 5.26 -9.36 -23.12
C SER A 356 4.12 -8.37 -22.97
N ASN A 357 4.26 -7.13 -23.49
CA ASN A 357 3.31 -6.05 -23.34
C ASN A 357 2.84 -5.88 -21.87
N SER A 358 3.80 -5.79 -20.96
CA SER A 358 3.57 -5.73 -19.52
C SER A 358 4.29 -4.54 -18.90
N MET A 359 3.72 -4.00 -17.83
CA MET A 359 4.28 -2.92 -17.01
C MET A 359 4.15 -3.30 -15.54
N ASP A 360 5.13 -2.97 -14.69
CA ASP A 360 4.94 -3.01 -13.23
C ASP A 360 4.36 -1.66 -12.72
N PHE A 361 4.36 -1.46 -11.39
CA PHE A 361 3.83 -0.23 -10.79
C PHE A 361 4.70 1.00 -11.09
N ASP A 362 6.03 0.86 -11.03
CA ASP A 362 6.96 1.97 -11.28
C ASP A 362 6.92 2.40 -12.75
N ASP A 363 6.85 1.43 -13.68
CA ASP A 363 6.63 1.65 -15.10
C ASP A 363 5.41 2.55 -15.39
N LEU A 364 4.32 2.47 -14.60
CA LEU A 364 3.16 3.33 -14.81
C LEU A 364 3.56 4.81 -14.72
N LEU A 365 4.32 5.19 -13.69
CA LEU A 365 4.78 6.56 -13.51
C LEU A 365 5.81 6.94 -14.57
N ILE A 366 6.80 6.07 -14.82
CA ILE A 366 7.88 6.26 -15.81
C ILE A 366 7.30 6.51 -17.20
N TYR A 367 6.38 5.65 -17.64
CA TYR A 367 5.82 5.70 -18.98
C TYR A 367 4.70 6.75 -19.13
N ALA A 368 3.93 7.06 -18.08
CA ALA A 368 2.99 8.17 -18.13
C ALA A 368 3.74 9.52 -18.21
N HIS A 369 4.82 9.69 -17.44
CA HIS A 369 5.70 10.85 -17.52
C HIS A 369 6.28 10.98 -18.92
N LYS A 370 6.89 9.91 -19.45
CA LYS A 370 7.42 9.86 -20.81
C LYS A 370 6.38 10.21 -21.87
N LEU A 371 5.17 9.65 -21.78
CA LEU A 371 4.09 9.90 -22.73
C LEU A 371 3.67 11.38 -22.73
N LEU A 372 3.49 11.99 -21.55
CA LEU A 372 3.12 13.41 -21.44
C LEU A 372 4.28 14.35 -21.81
N LEU A 373 5.52 13.96 -21.60
CA LEU A 373 6.70 14.74 -21.99
C LEU A 373 6.88 14.75 -23.52
N GLU A 374 6.88 13.57 -24.15
CA GLU A 374 7.17 13.39 -25.57
C GLU A 374 5.99 13.70 -26.52
N HIS A 375 4.74 13.55 -26.06
CA HIS A 375 3.54 13.71 -26.90
C HIS A 375 2.68 14.89 -26.46
N GLU A 376 2.97 16.04 -27.07
CA GLU A 376 2.32 17.32 -26.79
C GLU A 376 0.79 17.30 -27.05
N ASP A 377 0.31 16.56 -28.06
CA ASP A 377 -1.12 16.41 -28.34
C ASP A 377 -1.89 15.78 -27.17
N ILE A 378 -1.30 14.76 -26.56
CA ILE A 378 -1.86 14.06 -25.39
C ILE A 378 -1.77 14.94 -24.14
N ARG A 379 -0.66 15.66 -23.98
CA ARG A 379 -0.44 16.57 -22.85
C ARG A 379 -1.43 17.73 -22.84
N HIS A 380 -1.60 18.44 -23.96
CA HIS A 380 -2.58 19.55 -24.05
C HIS A 380 -3.99 19.07 -23.75
N HIS A 381 -4.39 17.88 -24.21
CA HIS A 381 -5.71 17.34 -23.85
C HIS A 381 -5.90 17.24 -22.34
N TYR A 382 -4.94 16.69 -21.59
CA TYR A 382 -5.07 16.55 -20.15
C TYR A 382 -4.94 17.89 -19.39
N GLN A 383 -4.26 18.89 -19.97
CA GLN A 383 -4.22 20.28 -19.46
C GLN A 383 -5.55 21.02 -19.70
N GLU A 384 -6.20 20.83 -20.86
CA GLU A 384 -7.54 21.36 -21.15
C GLU A 384 -8.64 20.62 -20.37
N GLU A 385 -8.45 19.32 -20.12
CA GLU A 385 -9.29 18.51 -19.27
C GLU A 385 -9.15 19.00 -17.83
N PHE A 386 -8.00 18.85 -17.17
CA PHE A 386 -7.82 19.09 -15.72
C PHE A 386 -7.36 20.51 -15.37
N LYS A 387 -8.21 21.50 -15.65
CA LYS A 387 -7.97 22.93 -15.37
C LYS A 387 -7.73 23.27 -13.89
N TYR A 388 -8.00 22.37 -12.95
CA TYR A 388 -7.63 22.47 -11.54
C TYR A 388 -7.09 21.12 -11.05
N VAL A 389 -5.83 21.11 -10.61
CA VAL A 389 -5.22 19.93 -9.99
C VAL A 389 -5.05 20.17 -8.50
N LEU A 390 -5.50 19.21 -7.70
CA LEU A 390 -5.36 19.17 -6.24
C LEU A 390 -4.52 17.95 -5.87
N VAL A 391 -3.56 18.10 -4.96
CA VAL A 391 -2.71 16.99 -4.50
C VAL A 391 -2.63 16.98 -2.99
N ASP A 392 -2.97 15.84 -2.38
CA ASP A 392 -2.84 15.59 -0.94
C ASP A 392 -1.50 14.92 -0.57
N GLU A 393 -1.05 15.13 0.67
CA GLU A 393 0.21 14.61 1.23
C GLU A 393 1.43 14.90 0.32
N TYR A 394 1.52 16.10 -0.25
CA TYR A 394 2.53 16.45 -1.27
C TYR A 394 3.99 16.30 -0.79
N GLN A 395 4.25 16.38 0.52
CA GLN A 395 5.59 16.15 1.07
C GLN A 395 6.10 14.70 0.93
N ASP A 396 5.20 13.73 0.74
CA ASP A 396 5.56 12.33 0.52
C ASP A 396 5.85 12.04 -0.98
N THR A 397 5.72 13.05 -1.88
CA THR A 397 5.94 12.86 -3.34
C THR A 397 7.39 12.66 -3.71
N ASN A 398 7.63 11.79 -4.69
CA ASN A 398 8.93 11.61 -5.32
C ASN A 398 9.09 12.51 -6.57
N ALA A 399 10.30 12.57 -7.12
CA ALA A 399 10.63 13.47 -8.23
C ALA A 399 9.72 13.25 -9.46
N ILE A 400 9.47 12.00 -9.85
CA ILE A 400 8.65 11.70 -11.03
C ILE A 400 7.16 12.04 -10.84
N GLN A 401 6.65 11.96 -9.61
CA GLN A 401 5.30 12.42 -9.27
C GLN A 401 5.18 13.95 -9.35
N ALA A 402 6.20 14.69 -8.90
CA ALA A 402 6.26 16.15 -9.02
C ALA A 402 6.32 16.59 -10.49
N GLU A 403 7.16 15.95 -11.31
CA GLU A 403 7.23 16.22 -12.77
C GLU A 403 5.91 15.90 -13.49
N LEU A 404 5.24 14.81 -13.14
CA LEU A 404 3.90 14.50 -13.66
C LEU A 404 2.89 15.61 -13.36
N VAL A 405 2.90 16.16 -12.15
CA VAL A 405 2.04 17.30 -11.77
C VAL A 405 2.43 18.55 -12.54
N HIS A 406 3.74 18.84 -12.65
CA HIS A 406 4.25 20.00 -13.40
C HIS A 406 3.78 19.99 -14.87
N LEU A 407 3.94 18.84 -15.54
CA LEU A 407 3.48 18.65 -16.92
C LEU A 407 1.98 18.88 -17.09
N LEU A 408 1.15 18.59 -16.07
CA LEU A 408 -0.30 18.80 -16.11
C LEU A 408 -0.74 20.25 -15.86
N VAL A 409 0.04 21.05 -15.13
CA VAL A 409 -0.41 22.40 -14.72
C VAL A 409 0.30 23.56 -15.40
N GLN A 410 1.44 23.32 -16.06
CA GLN A 410 2.32 24.36 -16.62
C GLN A 410 1.64 25.40 -17.55
N THR A 411 0.49 25.09 -18.16
CA THR A 411 -0.25 26.04 -19.03
C THR A 411 -1.18 26.99 -18.28
N HIS A 412 -1.66 26.62 -17.08
CA HIS A 412 -2.68 27.38 -16.34
C HIS A 412 -2.31 27.68 -14.88
N GLY A 413 -1.32 27.01 -14.30
CA GLY A 413 -0.83 27.24 -12.93
C GLY A 413 -1.78 26.85 -11.79
N ASN A 414 -3.07 26.59 -12.07
CA ASN A 414 -4.08 26.13 -11.09
C ASN A 414 -3.74 24.77 -10.43
N LEU A 415 -2.82 24.81 -9.48
CA LEU A 415 -2.36 23.70 -8.67
C LEU A 415 -2.59 24.04 -7.20
N MET A 416 -3.30 23.20 -6.47
CA MET A 416 -3.37 23.28 -5.01
C MET A 416 -2.71 22.05 -4.40
N VAL A 417 -1.56 22.24 -3.76
CA VAL A 417 -0.91 21.18 -2.98
C VAL A 417 -1.21 21.36 -1.51
N VAL A 418 -1.47 20.25 -0.81
CA VAL A 418 -1.60 20.21 0.65
C VAL A 418 -0.57 19.24 1.18
N GLY A 419 0.13 19.65 2.22
CA GLY A 419 1.18 18.82 2.80
C GLY A 419 1.58 19.27 4.20
N ASP A 420 2.44 18.47 4.81
CA ASP A 420 2.94 18.66 6.16
C ASP A 420 4.36 18.12 6.27
N ASP A 421 5.32 19.00 6.01
CA ASP A 421 6.76 18.77 6.14
C ASP A 421 7.15 18.20 7.51
N PHE A 422 6.41 18.47 8.59
CA PHE A 422 6.68 17.90 9.91
C PHE A 422 6.36 16.39 9.98
N GLN A 423 5.60 15.83 9.02
CA GLN A 423 5.24 14.42 8.92
C GLN A 423 5.91 13.70 7.74
N SER A 424 6.96 14.27 7.13
CA SER A 424 7.78 13.57 6.13
C SER A 424 8.77 12.61 6.80
N ILE A 425 8.40 11.32 6.82
CA ILE A 425 9.15 10.23 7.50
C ILE A 425 9.30 8.98 6.60
N TYR A 426 9.32 9.19 5.29
CA TYR A 426 9.39 8.14 4.26
C TYR A 426 10.48 8.40 3.20
N SER A 427 11.56 9.11 3.55
CA SER A 427 12.66 9.40 2.61
C SER A 427 13.31 8.12 2.04
N TRP A 428 13.35 7.07 2.86
CA TRP A 428 13.80 5.71 2.52
C TRP A 428 12.93 5.01 1.46
N ARG A 429 11.73 5.53 1.16
CA ARG A 429 10.87 5.09 0.04
C ARG A 429 11.04 5.97 -1.21
N GLY A 430 12.00 6.89 -1.22
CA GLY A 430 12.25 7.80 -2.34
C GLY A 430 11.37 9.05 -2.36
N ALA A 431 10.61 9.33 -1.29
CA ALA A 431 9.94 10.63 -1.11
C ALA A 431 10.99 11.75 -0.96
N ASP A 432 10.75 12.90 -1.60
CA ASP A 432 11.62 14.07 -1.50
C ASP A 432 10.83 15.29 -1.02
N PHE A 433 10.89 15.56 0.29
CA PHE A 433 10.20 16.69 0.92
C PHE A 433 10.66 18.05 0.40
N ARG A 434 11.81 18.13 -0.31
CA ARG A 434 12.25 19.36 -0.98
C ARG A 434 11.30 19.77 -2.09
N ASN A 435 10.59 18.82 -2.74
CA ASN A 435 9.50 19.13 -3.67
C ASN A 435 8.43 20.05 -3.04
N PHE A 436 8.18 19.88 -1.75
CA PHE A 436 7.21 20.67 -0.98
C PHE A 436 7.83 21.97 -0.44
N LEU A 437 9.07 21.93 0.09
CA LEU A 437 9.77 23.14 0.59
C LEU A 437 10.12 24.13 -0.53
N GLU A 438 10.50 23.64 -1.71
CA GLU A 438 10.89 24.47 -2.85
C GLU A 438 9.72 24.87 -3.75
N PHE A 439 8.48 24.51 -3.38
CA PHE A 439 7.28 24.74 -4.18
C PHE A 439 7.11 26.21 -4.60
N GLU A 440 7.38 27.17 -3.72
CA GLU A 440 7.32 28.61 -4.04
C GLU A 440 8.39 29.05 -5.06
N LYS A 441 9.52 28.33 -5.15
CA LYS A 441 10.57 28.55 -6.17
C LYS A 441 10.14 27.96 -7.51
N THR A 442 9.57 26.75 -7.48
CA THR A 442 9.09 26.01 -8.67
C THR A 442 7.87 26.67 -9.31
N TYR A 443 6.99 27.26 -8.50
CA TYR A 443 5.77 27.95 -8.95
C TYR A 443 5.74 29.41 -8.46
N PRO A 444 6.41 30.34 -9.17
CA PRO A 444 6.40 31.76 -8.83
C PRO A 444 4.98 32.34 -8.76
N GLY A 445 4.72 33.15 -7.72
CA GLY A 445 3.38 33.70 -7.47
C GLY A 445 2.46 32.78 -6.66
N THR A 446 2.99 31.70 -6.08
CA THR A 446 2.26 30.82 -5.13
C THR A 446 1.59 31.62 -4.02
N GLN A 447 0.33 31.29 -3.72
CA GLN A 447 -0.35 31.71 -2.50
C GLN A 447 -0.21 30.66 -1.42
N THR A 448 0.41 31.06 -0.31
CA THR A 448 0.74 30.16 0.79
C THR A 448 -0.19 30.38 1.98
N PHE A 449 -0.89 29.32 2.37
CA PHE A 449 -1.83 29.30 3.50
C PHE A 449 -1.31 28.34 4.57
N LYS A 450 -1.34 28.76 5.84
CA LYS A 450 -0.95 27.91 6.97
C LYS A 450 -2.20 27.46 7.72
N LEU A 451 -2.33 26.16 7.95
CA LEU A 451 -3.34 25.59 8.85
C LEU A 451 -2.64 25.24 10.16
N GLN A 452 -2.95 26.00 11.21
CA GLN A 452 -2.29 25.99 12.51
C GLN A 452 -3.25 25.55 13.63
N THR A 453 -4.54 25.82 13.46
CA THR A 453 -5.60 25.41 14.39
C THR A 453 -5.75 23.88 14.45
N ASN A 454 -5.39 23.27 15.58
CA ASN A 454 -5.44 21.82 15.84
C ASN A 454 -6.70 21.43 16.62
N TYR A 455 -7.37 20.37 16.16
CA TYR A 455 -8.61 19.84 16.72
C TYR A 455 -8.46 18.53 17.50
N ARG A 456 -7.24 17.97 17.56
CA ARG A 456 -6.94 16.63 18.09
C ARG A 456 -6.46 16.66 19.54
N SER A 457 -5.39 17.42 19.80
CA SER A 457 -4.57 17.29 21.00
C SER A 457 -4.81 18.45 21.97
N THR A 458 -4.54 18.24 23.27
CA THR A 458 -4.54 19.30 24.29
C THR A 458 -3.42 20.33 24.03
N PRO A 459 -3.56 21.58 24.53
CA PRO A 459 -2.50 22.59 24.46
C PRO A 459 -1.14 22.06 24.93
N GLU A 460 -1.11 21.36 26.05
CA GLU A 460 0.13 20.90 26.69
C GLU A 460 0.90 19.86 25.84
N ILE A 461 0.19 19.02 25.08
CA ILE A 461 0.80 18.10 24.09
C ILE A 461 1.35 18.87 22.88
N LEU A 462 0.66 19.92 22.46
CA LEU A 462 1.06 20.72 21.30
C LEU A 462 2.25 21.64 21.60
N ASP A 463 2.36 22.18 22.81
CA ASP A 463 3.53 22.95 23.25
C ASP A 463 4.81 22.09 23.14
N VAL A 464 4.76 20.85 23.65
CA VAL A 464 5.87 19.88 23.48
C VAL A 464 6.14 19.58 22.00
N ALA A 465 5.10 19.40 21.19
CA ALA A 465 5.26 19.14 19.75
C ALA A 465 5.91 20.32 19.00
N ASN A 466 5.53 21.56 19.34
CA ASN A 466 6.04 22.80 18.76
C ASN A 466 7.53 22.98 19.11
N GLU A 467 7.92 22.82 20.37
CA GLU A 467 9.32 22.94 20.80
C GLU A 467 10.21 21.84 20.21
N VAL A 468 9.73 20.57 20.18
CA VAL A 468 10.45 19.45 19.54
C VAL A 468 10.79 19.75 18.08
N ILE A 469 9.80 20.26 17.33
CA ILE A 469 9.95 20.46 15.88
C ILE A 469 10.68 21.77 15.56
N ALA A 470 10.64 22.79 16.43
CA ALA A 470 11.36 24.05 16.25
C ALA A 470 12.88 23.87 16.03
N GLY A 471 13.48 22.80 16.56
CA GLY A 471 14.88 22.44 16.33
C GLY A 471 15.25 22.04 14.89
N ASN A 472 14.29 21.82 13.98
CA ASN A 472 14.57 21.49 12.58
C ASN A 472 14.89 22.75 11.74
N PRO A 473 16.05 22.83 11.07
CA PRO A 473 16.44 24.02 10.32
C PRO A 473 15.74 24.17 8.96
N GLU A 474 15.47 23.06 8.26
CA GLU A 474 14.91 23.05 6.91
C GLU A 474 13.43 22.65 6.93
N GLN A 475 12.57 23.62 7.28
CA GLN A 475 11.12 23.41 7.38
C GLN A 475 10.33 24.71 7.25
N PHE A 476 9.03 24.59 6.99
CA PHE A 476 8.10 25.71 7.06
C PHE A 476 7.79 26.07 8.51
N GLN A 477 8.12 27.30 8.89
CA GLN A 477 7.82 27.84 10.23
C GLN A 477 6.31 27.97 10.44
N LYS A 478 5.74 27.12 11.30
CA LYS A 478 4.32 27.06 11.68
C LYS A 478 4.22 26.52 13.11
N GLU A 479 3.25 27.01 13.85
CA GLU A 479 3.02 26.67 15.27
C GLU A 479 1.61 26.07 15.40
N LEU A 480 1.47 24.95 16.10
CA LEU A 480 0.18 24.34 16.37
C LEU A 480 -0.56 25.01 17.52
N GLN A 481 -1.82 25.36 17.32
CA GLN A 481 -2.67 26.04 18.29
C GLN A 481 -3.90 25.17 18.61
N ALA A 482 -4.06 24.74 19.86
CA ALA A 482 -5.19 23.89 20.26
C ALA A 482 -6.50 24.70 20.34
N VAL A 483 -7.61 24.10 19.89
CA VAL A 483 -8.97 24.56 20.27
C VAL A 483 -9.54 23.80 21.47
N ARG A 484 -8.85 22.74 21.92
CA ARG A 484 -9.23 21.94 23.08
C ARG A 484 -8.92 22.68 24.37
N ALA A 485 -9.63 22.34 25.44
CA ALA A 485 -9.31 22.83 26.77
C ALA A 485 -7.93 22.32 27.24
N SER A 486 -7.26 23.13 28.06
CA SER A 486 -6.09 22.75 28.86
C SER A 486 -6.46 21.58 29.80
N ASP A 487 -5.55 20.63 29.94
CA ASP A 487 -5.72 19.43 30.76
C ASP A 487 -4.41 19.07 31.51
N VAL A 488 -4.01 17.80 31.52
CA VAL A 488 -2.76 17.33 32.13
C VAL A 488 -1.54 17.56 31.24
N ARG A 489 -0.40 17.82 31.87
CA ARG A 489 0.89 17.93 31.17
C ARG A 489 1.40 16.54 30.73
N PRO A 490 2.08 16.42 29.58
CA PRO A 490 2.81 15.23 29.22
C PRO A 490 3.82 14.83 30.30
N LYS A 491 3.92 13.53 30.57
CA LYS A 491 4.75 12.98 31.65
C LYS A 491 6.07 12.45 31.14
N LEU A 492 7.17 12.96 31.67
CA LEU A 492 8.51 12.41 31.49
C LEU A 492 8.74 11.31 32.53
N VAL A 493 8.56 10.07 32.11
CA VAL A 493 8.67 8.88 32.94
C VAL A 493 10.14 8.45 33.01
N LYS A 494 10.79 8.79 34.13
CA LYS A 494 12.18 8.42 34.42
C LYS A 494 12.19 7.13 35.23
N VAL A 495 12.60 6.04 34.59
CA VAL A 495 12.60 4.68 35.17
C VAL A 495 13.99 4.06 35.10
N ARG A 496 14.28 3.09 35.98
CA ARG A 496 15.64 2.51 36.05
C ARG A 496 16.09 1.90 34.72
N ASP A 497 15.30 0.98 34.16
CA ASP A 497 15.65 0.21 32.97
C ASP A 497 14.40 -0.15 32.15
N GLY A 498 14.59 -0.77 30.98
CA GLY A 498 13.51 -1.20 30.08
C GLY A 498 12.48 -2.17 30.70
N SER A 499 12.87 -2.95 31.72
CA SER A 499 11.95 -3.88 32.40
C SER A 499 11.10 -3.15 33.44
N VAL A 500 11.62 -2.09 34.06
CA VAL A 500 10.79 -1.16 34.85
C VAL A 500 9.87 -0.34 33.94
N GLN A 501 10.34 0.12 32.77
CA GLN A 501 9.52 0.78 31.75
C GLN A 501 8.32 -0.08 31.34
N ALA A 502 8.56 -1.35 30.99
CA ALA A 502 7.51 -2.27 30.58
C ALA A 502 6.43 -2.45 31.66
N ARG A 503 6.83 -2.62 32.93
CA ARG A 503 5.89 -2.70 34.06
C ARG A 503 5.15 -1.40 34.30
N TYR A 504 5.82 -0.25 34.23
CA TYR A 504 5.18 1.06 34.37
C TYR A 504 4.04 1.24 33.36
N VAL A 505 4.27 0.93 32.08
CA VAL A 505 3.25 1.03 31.02
C VAL A 505 2.05 0.14 31.33
N ILE A 506 2.27 -1.09 31.80
CA ILE A 506 1.20 -2.02 32.17
C ILE A 506 0.43 -1.54 33.40
N GLU A 507 1.11 -1.07 34.44
CA GLU A 507 0.48 -0.54 35.66
C GLU A 507 -0.37 0.71 35.35
N LYS A 508 0.16 1.61 34.52
CA LYS A 508 -0.52 2.84 34.09
C LYS A 508 -1.70 2.53 33.16
N ALA A 509 -1.57 1.62 32.20
CA ALA A 509 -2.68 1.19 31.35
C ALA A 509 -3.81 0.57 32.19
N ASN A 510 -3.49 -0.28 33.16
CA ASN A 510 -4.48 -0.83 34.10
C ASN A 510 -5.10 0.24 35.01
N GLU A 511 -4.37 1.30 35.36
CA GLU A 511 -4.90 2.45 36.12
C GLU A 511 -5.92 3.24 35.30
N LEU A 512 -5.57 3.61 34.07
CA LEU A 512 -6.43 4.33 33.13
C LEU A 512 -7.65 3.49 32.73
N GLN A 513 -7.51 2.16 32.61
CA GLN A 513 -8.65 1.26 32.38
C GLN A 513 -9.62 1.24 33.57
N ARG A 514 -9.12 1.29 34.82
CA ARG A 514 -9.97 1.46 36.01
C ARG A 514 -10.64 2.83 36.09
N GLN A 515 -10.07 3.85 35.44
CA GLN A 515 -10.66 5.19 35.30
C GLN A 515 -11.66 5.29 34.14
N GLY A 516 -11.77 4.24 33.30
CA GLY A 516 -12.78 4.12 32.24
C GLY A 516 -12.26 4.33 30.81
N ILE A 517 -10.95 4.47 30.60
CA ILE A 517 -10.35 4.53 29.27
C ILE A 517 -10.18 3.11 28.73
N ALA A 518 -10.72 2.80 27.55
CA ALA A 518 -10.55 1.49 26.92
C ALA A 518 -9.08 1.25 26.54
N LEU A 519 -8.58 0.01 26.65
CA LEU A 519 -7.25 -0.35 26.15
C LEU A 519 -7.14 -0.10 24.63
N SER A 520 -8.24 -0.21 23.87
CA SER A 520 -8.28 0.16 22.45
C SER A 520 -7.98 1.64 22.19
N ASP A 521 -8.24 2.51 23.17
CA ASP A 521 -7.94 3.95 23.11
C ASP A 521 -6.50 4.27 23.58
N MET A 522 -5.69 3.23 23.85
CA MET A 522 -4.30 3.35 24.30
C MET A 522 -3.34 2.77 23.25
N CYS A 523 -2.22 3.45 23.03
CA CYS A 523 -1.18 3.00 22.11
C CYS A 523 0.23 3.17 22.69
N VAL A 524 1.10 2.22 22.36
CA VAL A 524 2.51 2.22 22.71
C VAL A 524 3.33 2.32 21.42
N LEU A 525 4.02 3.44 21.29
CA LEU A 525 4.85 3.81 20.15
C LEU A 525 6.33 3.58 20.46
N TYR A 526 7.05 3.11 19.45
CA TYR A 526 8.48 2.87 19.53
C TYR A 526 9.18 3.13 18.18
N ARG A 527 10.47 3.50 18.23
CA ARG A 527 11.28 3.75 17.03
C ARG A 527 11.48 2.50 16.19
N SER A 528 12.06 1.46 16.77
CA SER A 528 12.35 0.17 16.13
C SER A 528 11.75 -0.98 16.94
N HIS A 529 11.40 -2.10 16.30
CA HIS A 529 10.60 -3.15 16.96
C HIS A 529 11.29 -3.80 18.17
N PHE A 530 12.63 -3.84 18.21
CA PHE A 530 13.34 -4.38 19.37
C PHE A 530 13.08 -3.58 20.67
N HIS A 531 12.69 -2.31 20.58
CA HIS A 531 12.29 -1.48 21.74
C HIS A 531 11.01 -2.02 22.42
N ALA A 532 10.19 -2.78 21.71
CA ALA A 532 8.95 -3.35 22.24
C ALA A 532 9.14 -4.70 22.94
N MET A 533 10.28 -5.38 22.77
CA MET A 533 10.52 -6.75 23.24
C MET A 533 10.14 -6.97 24.70
N GLU A 534 10.64 -6.11 25.58
CA GLU A 534 10.45 -6.23 27.03
C GLU A 534 9.01 -5.94 27.44
N LEU A 535 8.32 -5.07 26.69
CA LEU A 535 6.91 -4.81 26.88
C LEU A 535 6.05 -5.99 26.41
N GLU A 536 6.31 -6.56 25.23
CA GLU A 536 5.63 -7.78 24.76
C GLU A 536 5.77 -8.92 25.79
N MET A 537 6.93 -9.03 26.44
CA MET A 537 7.18 -10.02 27.49
C MET A 537 6.36 -9.77 28.76
N GLU A 538 6.41 -8.56 29.32
CA GLU A 538 5.65 -8.25 30.54
C GLU A 538 4.13 -8.25 30.29
N LEU A 539 3.67 -7.87 29.08
CA LEU A 539 2.25 -7.96 28.70
C LEU A 539 1.75 -9.40 28.72
N ASN A 540 2.51 -10.33 28.13
CA ASN A 540 2.18 -11.75 28.15
C ASN A 540 2.24 -12.34 29.58
N ARG A 541 3.23 -11.95 30.39
CA ARG A 541 3.33 -12.35 31.81
C ARG A 541 2.16 -11.82 32.66
N ALA A 542 1.71 -10.60 32.39
CA ALA A 542 0.57 -9.98 33.07
C ALA A 542 -0.79 -10.46 32.55
N GLY A 543 -0.84 -11.13 31.40
CA GLY A 543 -2.08 -11.53 30.72
C GLY A 543 -2.87 -10.35 30.15
N LEU A 544 -2.23 -9.19 29.91
CA LEU A 544 -2.90 -8.01 29.36
C LEU A 544 -2.97 -8.13 27.83
N ALA A 545 -4.19 -8.03 27.28
CA ALA A 545 -4.42 -8.17 25.85
C ALA A 545 -3.76 -7.03 25.06
N TYR A 546 -3.00 -7.39 24.02
CA TYR A 546 -2.34 -6.43 23.14
C TYR A 546 -2.43 -6.85 21.67
N SER A 547 -2.32 -5.87 20.77
CA SER A 547 -2.31 -6.08 19.32
C SER A 547 -1.21 -5.26 18.65
N LEU A 548 -0.61 -5.79 17.58
CA LEU A 548 0.34 -5.04 16.75
C LEU A 548 -0.43 -4.28 15.66
N THR A 549 0.04 -3.10 15.26
CA THR A 549 -0.54 -2.37 14.10
C THR A 549 -0.31 -3.14 12.79
N SER A 550 0.89 -3.68 12.60
CA SER A 550 1.19 -4.61 11.50
C SER A 550 2.43 -5.46 11.78
N GLY A 551 2.58 -6.55 11.02
CA GLY A 551 3.68 -7.51 11.17
C GLY A 551 3.38 -8.63 12.17
N VAL A 552 4.44 -9.36 12.55
CA VAL A 552 4.40 -10.45 13.53
C VAL A 552 5.11 -10.02 14.82
N ARG A 553 4.89 -10.74 15.93
CA ARG A 553 5.58 -10.47 17.21
C ARG A 553 7.09 -10.53 17.04
N PHE A 554 7.85 -9.83 17.87
CA PHE A 554 9.30 -9.71 17.66
C PHE A 554 10.01 -11.07 17.53
N PHE A 555 9.79 -12.00 18.45
CA PHE A 555 10.37 -13.36 18.43
C PHE A 555 9.77 -14.26 17.33
N GLU A 556 8.72 -13.82 16.64
CA GLU A 556 8.16 -14.54 15.51
C GLU A 556 8.81 -14.20 14.17
N LYS A 557 9.50 -13.06 14.09
CA LYS A 557 10.18 -12.57 12.88
C LYS A 557 11.18 -13.57 12.33
N ALA A 558 11.29 -13.60 11.00
CA ALA A 558 12.11 -14.59 10.30
C ALA A 558 13.60 -14.52 10.68
N HIS A 559 14.19 -13.33 10.68
CA HIS A 559 15.60 -13.11 11.04
C HIS A 559 15.90 -13.44 12.51
N ILE A 560 14.99 -13.11 13.42
CA ILE A 560 15.11 -13.48 14.84
C ILE A 560 15.10 -15.02 14.99
N LYS A 561 14.16 -15.71 14.35
CA LYS A 561 14.13 -17.18 14.33
C LYS A 561 15.34 -17.81 13.63
N ASP A 562 15.91 -17.16 12.61
CA ASP A 562 17.12 -17.62 11.91
C ASP A 562 18.32 -17.62 12.86
N VAL A 563 18.63 -16.48 13.50
CA VAL A 563 19.77 -16.40 14.41
C VAL A 563 19.58 -17.25 15.67
N CYS A 564 18.37 -17.29 16.24
CA CYS A 564 18.05 -18.15 17.38
C CYS A 564 18.17 -19.65 17.07
N SER A 565 18.07 -20.08 15.81
CA SER A 565 18.24 -21.50 15.44
C SER A 565 19.65 -22.02 15.74
N THR A 566 20.66 -21.16 15.72
CA THR A 566 22.05 -21.52 16.07
C THR A 566 22.15 -21.93 17.55
N LEU A 567 21.59 -21.10 18.44
CA LEU A 567 21.51 -21.35 19.89
C LEU A 567 20.67 -22.60 20.20
N GLN A 568 19.53 -22.76 19.53
CA GLN A 568 18.66 -23.93 19.72
C GLN A 568 19.34 -25.25 19.38
N LEU A 569 20.28 -25.26 18.43
CA LEU A 569 21.08 -26.44 18.06
C LEU A 569 22.21 -26.72 19.04
N LEU A 570 22.82 -25.66 19.59
CA LEU A 570 23.86 -25.77 20.61
C LEU A 570 23.31 -26.37 21.91
N VAL A 571 22.10 -25.99 22.32
CA VAL A 571 21.42 -26.54 23.50
C VAL A 571 20.74 -27.88 23.23
N ASN A 572 20.07 -28.05 22.08
CA ASN A 572 19.37 -29.29 21.73
C ASN A 572 19.82 -29.86 20.37
N PRO A 573 20.86 -30.72 20.36
CA PRO A 573 21.30 -31.46 19.17
C PRO A 573 20.23 -32.31 18.46
N ALA A 574 19.09 -32.61 19.10
CA ALA A 574 17.99 -33.37 18.50
C ALA A 574 16.91 -32.48 17.86
N ASN A 575 17.10 -31.17 17.78
CA ASN A 575 16.12 -30.23 17.21
C ASN A 575 16.15 -30.24 15.66
N GLU A 576 15.41 -31.16 15.04
CA GLU A 576 15.29 -31.25 13.56
C GLU A 576 14.77 -29.96 12.93
N LEU A 577 13.91 -29.19 13.63
CA LEU A 577 13.32 -27.95 13.11
C LEU A 577 14.36 -26.83 13.04
N ALA A 578 15.13 -26.60 14.10
CA ALA A 578 16.23 -25.63 14.10
C ALA A 578 17.32 -26.03 13.09
N PHE A 579 17.64 -27.33 12.99
CA PHE A 579 18.62 -27.84 12.02
C PHE A 579 18.16 -27.59 10.59
N SER A 580 16.89 -27.88 10.30
CA SER A 580 16.27 -27.61 9.00
C SER A 580 16.22 -26.11 8.71
N ARG A 581 16.01 -25.25 9.71
CA ARG A 581 16.01 -23.79 9.53
C ARG A 581 17.39 -23.28 9.14
N LEU A 582 18.42 -23.55 9.95
CA LEU A 582 19.80 -23.14 9.69
C LEU A 582 20.27 -23.60 8.30
N LEU A 583 20.08 -24.88 7.99
CA LEU A 583 20.55 -25.43 6.71
C LEU A 583 19.82 -24.85 5.49
N GLN A 584 18.58 -24.37 5.63
CA GLN A 584 17.81 -23.76 4.53
C GLN A 584 18.27 -22.33 4.17
N LEU A 585 19.16 -21.74 4.95
CA LEU A 585 19.83 -20.49 4.58
C LEU A 585 20.88 -20.72 3.48
N PHE A 586 21.35 -21.96 3.29
CA PHE A 586 22.41 -22.27 2.33
C PHE A 586 21.90 -22.59 0.91
N PRO A 587 22.66 -22.23 -0.13
CA PRO A 587 22.27 -22.43 -1.52
C PRO A 587 22.04 -23.92 -1.85
N LYS A 588 20.91 -24.18 -2.51
CA LYS A 588 20.46 -25.53 -2.96
C LYS A 588 20.13 -26.51 -1.83
N VAL A 589 19.84 -26.02 -0.61
CA VAL A 589 19.38 -26.85 0.52
C VAL A 589 17.94 -26.50 0.91
N GLY A 590 16.99 -27.38 0.59
CA GLY A 590 15.61 -27.28 1.07
C GLY A 590 15.30 -28.20 2.25
N ALA A 591 14.15 -28.03 2.91
CA ALA A 591 13.72 -28.83 4.07
C ALA A 591 13.89 -30.37 3.90
N LYS A 592 13.60 -30.91 2.71
CA LYS A 592 13.79 -32.35 2.41
C LYS A 592 15.27 -32.76 2.45
N THR A 593 16.16 -31.91 1.96
CA THR A 593 17.61 -32.13 2.00
C THR A 593 18.12 -32.05 3.43
N ALA A 594 17.72 -31.03 4.19
CA ALA A 594 18.15 -30.85 5.57
C ALA A 594 17.69 -32.00 6.47
N SER A 595 16.40 -32.41 6.38
CA SER A 595 15.86 -33.57 7.10
C SER A 595 16.59 -34.88 6.74
N LYS A 596 16.96 -35.07 5.46
CA LYS A 596 17.75 -36.23 5.02
C LYS A 596 19.16 -36.23 5.62
N ILE A 597 19.82 -35.07 5.69
CA ILE A 597 21.13 -34.91 6.34
C ILE A 597 21.00 -35.23 7.84
N PHE A 598 20.04 -34.62 8.53
CA PHE A 598 19.78 -34.84 9.95
C PHE A 598 19.60 -36.33 10.31
N LYS A 599 18.77 -37.03 9.53
CA LYS A 599 18.49 -38.47 9.72
C LYS A 599 19.69 -39.36 9.38
N LYS A 600 20.50 -38.98 8.37
CA LYS A 600 21.76 -39.67 8.04
C LYS A 600 22.77 -39.58 9.19
N LEU A 601 22.78 -38.46 9.92
CA LEU A 601 23.62 -38.19 11.09
C LEU A 601 22.99 -38.71 12.41
N GLY A 602 22.08 -39.70 12.32
CA GLY A 602 21.48 -40.35 13.49
C GLY A 602 20.41 -39.56 14.24
N GLY A 603 19.95 -38.42 13.69
CA GLY A 603 18.88 -37.60 14.30
C GLY A 603 19.29 -36.86 15.58
N ARG A 604 20.60 -36.72 15.84
CA ARG A 604 21.15 -35.96 16.97
C ARG A 604 22.50 -35.35 16.60
N VAL A 605 22.47 -34.18 15.96
CA VAL A 605 23.63 -33.51 15.37
C VAL A 605 24.24 -32.54 16.37
N ASN A 606 25.27 -32.97 17.10
CA ASN A 606 25.98 -32.10 18.06
C ASN A 606 27.07 -31.28 17.37
N LEU A 607 26.75 -30.04 17.00
CA LEU A 607 27.68 -29.13 16.33
C LEU A 607 28.84 -28.62 17.20
N GLN A 608 28.85 -28.90 18.51
CA GLN A 608 29.99 -28.62 19.40
C GLN A 608 31.19 -29.57 19.21
N ARG A 609 31.25 -30.29 18.09
CA ARG A 609 32.25 -31.31 17.76
C ARG A 609 32.72 -31.14 16.34
N ALA A 610 34.02 -30.96 16.16
CA ALA A 610 34.65 -30.82 14.85
C ALA A 610 34.34 -32.01 13.92
N GLU A 611 34.27 -33.24 14.45
CA GLU A 611 33.92 -34.43 13.67
C GLU A 611 32.50 -34.34 13.10
N THR A 612 31.54 -33.89 13.90
CA THR A 612 30.14 -33.73 13.47
C THR A 612 29.99 -32.56 12.48
N CYS A 613 30.72 -31.46 12.66
CA CYS A 613 30.78 -30.38 11.66
C CYS A 613 31.35 -30.87 10.32
N ALA A 614 32.40 -31.70 10.35
CA ALA A 614 32.97 -32.32 9.14
C ALA A 614 31.99 -33.31 8.47
N GLU A 615 31.20 -34.07 9.24
CA GLU A 615 30.15 -34.95 8.71
C GLU A 615 29.01 -34.17 8.05
N VAL A 616 28.61 -33.01 8.60
CA VAL A 616 27.65 -32.09 7.96
C VAL A 616 28.23 -31.54 6.66
N LEU A 617 29.47 -31.00 6.68
CA LEU A 617 30.18 -30.51 5.50
C LEU A 617 30.31 -31.57 4.39
N ALA A 618 30.54 -32.83 4.76
CA ALA A 618 30.58 -33.95 3.83
C ALA A 618 29.20 -34.32 3.24
N ALA A 619 28.12 -34.04 3.97
CA ALA A 619 26.74 -34.31 3.55
C ALA A 619 26.08 -33.16 2.76
N LEU A 620 26.61 -31.94 2.86
CA LEU A 620 26.09 -30.75 2.17
C LEU A 620 26.35 -30.77 0.65
N PRO A 621 25.45 -30.19 -0.16
CA PRO A 621 25.70 -29.91 -1.58
C PRO A 621 26.94 -29.04 -1.77
N SER A 622 27.67 -29.21 -2.89
CA SER A 622 28.92 -28.47 -3.19
C SER A 622 28.76 -26.94 -3.08
N ALA A 623 27.60 -26.41 -3.45
CA ALA A 623 27.31 -24.97 -3.35
C ALA A 623 27.35 -24.44 -1.91
N ALA A 624 26.79 -25.20 -0.95
CA ALA A 624 26.62 -24.82 0.45
C ALA A 624 27.88 -24.99 1.32
N LYS A 625 28.95 -25.61 0.79
CA LYS A 625 30.13 -25.97 1.60
C LYS A 625 30.90 -24.75 2.11
N ALA A 626 31.11 -23.76 1.26
CA ALA A 626 31.84 -22.54 1.62
C ALA A 626 31.12 -21.74 2.72
N ASP A 627 29.78 -21.66 2.65
CA ASP A 627 28.98 -20.97 3.65
C ASP A 627 28.93 -21.71 4.99
N TRP A 628 28.98 -23.05 4.96
CA TRP A 628 29.17 -23.86 6.17
C TRP A 628 30.57 -23.66 6.77
N GLU A 629 31.61 -23.63 5.94
CA GLU A 629 32.99 -23.40 6.36
C GLU A 629 33.16 -22.01 7.03
N LYS A 630 32.42 -20.99 6.59
CA LYS A 630 32.36 -19.66 7.25
C LYS A 630 31.86 -19.72 8.71
N ILE A 631 30.98 -20.68 9.07
CA ILE A 631 30.29 -20.68 10.38
C ILE A 631 30.59 -21.88 11.29
N GLN A 632 31.17 -22.96 10.78
CA GLN A 632 31.32 -24.21 11.56
C GLN A 632 32.14 -24.03 12.84
N ASP A 633 33.15 -23.15 12.81
CA ASP A 633 34.04 -22.88 13.94
C ASP A 633 33.32 -22.17 15.08
N ILE A 634 32.21 -21.46 14.80
CA ILE A 634 31.39 -20.79 15.83
C ILE A 634 30.76 -21.82 16.77
N PHE A 635 30.29 -22.95 16.23
CA PHE A 635 29.69 -24.02 17.03
C PHE A 635 30.73 -24.78 17.87
N ILE A 636 31.96 -24.89 17.37
CA ILE A 636 33.10 -25.50 18.09
C ILE A 636 33.55 -24.55 19.22
N ALA A 637 33.74 -23.26 18.90
CA ALA A 637 34.08 -22.19 19.84
C ALA A 637 33.11 -22.08 21.02
N TYR A 638 31.81 -22.38 20.83
CA TYR A 638 30.84 -22.41 21.93
C TYR A 638 31.30 -23.26 23.12
N ARG A 639 31.97 -24.39 22.85
CA ARG A 639 32.51 -25.29 23.87
C ARG A 639 33.94 -24.94 24.27
N GLU A 640 34.78 -24.54 23.32
CA GLU A 640 36.21 -24.27 23.57
C GLU A 640 36.45 -22.95 24.30
N GLU A 641 35.68 -21.91 23.98
CA GLU A 641 35.71 -20.59 24.61
C GLU A 641 34.67 -20.44 25.73
N SER A 642 33.90 -21.49 26.03
CA SER A 642 32.85 -21.51 27.09
C SER A 642 31.73 -20.47 26.90
N LEU A 643 31.31 -20.20 25.66
CA LEU A 643 30.27 -19.20 25.32
C LEU A 643 28.84 -19.60 25.76
N ALA A 644 28.67 -20.62 26.60
CA ALA A 644 27.36 -21.03 27.10
C ALA A 644 26.65 -19.93 27.90
N SER A 645 27.41 -19.07 28.58
CA SER A 645 26.94 -17.88 29.28
C SER A 645 26.86 -16.61 28.42
N ASP A 646 27.22 -16.67 27.12
CA ASP A 646 27.13 -15.54 26.19
C ASP A 646 26.44 -15.95 24.87
N PRO A 647 25.12 -16.17 24.88
CA PRO A 647 24.34 -16.39 23.66
C PRO A 647 24.40 -15.22 22.66
N GLY A 648 24.73 -14.00 23.13
CA GLY A 648 24.85 -12.82 22.28
C GLY A 648 26.06 -12.87 21.36
N GLU A 649 27.21 -13.30 21.87
CA GLU A 649 28.44 -13.46 21.10
C GLU A 649 28.31 -14.52 20.00
N VAL A 650 27.58 -15.61 20.25
CA VAL A 650 27.29 -16.63 19.23
C VAL A 650 26.48 -16.04 18.06
N ILE A 651 25.42 -15.28 18.38
CA ILE A 651 24.62 -14.59 17.36
C ILE A 651 25.48 -13.58 16.60
N PHE A 652 26.25 -12.75 17.31
CA PHE A 652 27.14 -11.75 16.71
C PHE A 652 28.14 -12.38 15.73
N ARG A 653 28.82 -13.48 16.12
CA ARG A 653 29.73 -14.22 15.24
C ARG A 653 29.03 -14.77 14.01
N PHE A 654 27.85 -15.38 14.17
CA PHE A 654 27.08 -15.92 13.05
C PHE A 654 26.63 -14.83 12.07
N VAL A 655 26.23 -13.68 12.59
CA VAL A 655 25.80 -12.53 11.78
C VAL A 655 26.98 -11.94 11.03
N LYS A 656 28.11 -11.72 11.71
CA LYS A 656 29.33 -11.20 11.11
C LYS A 656 29.95 -12.14 10.06
N ALA A 657 29.91 -13.45 10.28
CA ALA A 657 30.55 -14.43 9.39
C ALA A 657 29.69 -14.84 8.19
N PHE A 658 28.37 -14.68 8.24
CA PHE A 658 27.46 -15.15 7.19
C PHE A 658 26.17 -14.33 7.07
N TYR A 659 25.43 -14.11 8.16
CA TYR A 659 24.05 -13.63 8.04
C TYR A 659 23.94 -12.18 7.55
N LYS A 660 24.96 -11.33 7.72
CA LYS A 660 24.97 -9.95 7.20
C LYS A 660 24.93 -9.93 5.66
N GLU A 661 25.85 -10.63 5.02
CA GLU A 661 25.90 -10.80 3.55
C GLU A 661 24.59 -11.42 3.05
N TYR A 662 24.15 -12.50 3.71
CA TYR A 662 22.87 -13.15 3.41
C TYR A 662 21.71 -12.14 3.43
N MET A 663 21.59 -11.28 4.45
CA MET A 663 20.48 -10.34 4.52
C MET A 663 20.46 -9.33 3.37
N VAL A 664 21.60 -8.73 3.02
CA VAL A 664 21.70 -7.75 1.91
C VAL A 664 21.24 -8.37 0.58
N GLU A 665 21.63 -9.60 0.31
CA GLU A 665 21.25 -10.29 -0.93
C GLU A 665 19.81 -10.84 -0.92
N ASN A 666 19.22 -11.07 0.26
CA ASN A 666 17.98 -11.84 0.40
C ASN A 666 16.76 -11.02 0.84
N PHE A 667 16.95 -9.77 1.29
CA PHE A 667 15.88 -8.91 1.81
C PHE A 667 16.14 -7.41 1.57
N ASP A 668 15.19 -6.76 0.90
CA ASP A 668 15.09 -5.30 0.73
C ASP A 668 15.20 -4.51 2.06
N ASN A 669 14.69 -5.07 3.14
CA ASN A 669 14.68 -4.45 4.46
C ASN A 669 15.85 -4.86 5.39
N HIS A 670 17.00 -5.25 4.82
CA HIS A 670 18.17 -5.71 5.60
C HIS A 670 18.62 -4.73 6.69
N LYS A 671 18.62 -3.42 6.43
CA LYS A 671 18.99 -2.40 7.43
C LYS A 671 18.15 -2.50 8.71
N PHE A 672 16.83 -2.68 8.59
CA PHE A 672 15.92 -2.87 9.74
C PHE A 672 16.05 -4.24 10.41
N ARG A 673 16.41 -5.29 9.65
CA ARG A 673 16.68 -6.62 10.22
C ARG A 673 17.96 -6.64 11.04
N GLN A 674 18.97 -5.90 10.60
CA GLN A 674 20.21 -5.71 11.34
C GLN A 674 19.94 -4.98 12.67
N GLU A 675 19.17 -3.88 12.67
CA GLU A 675 18.74 -3.20 13.92
C GLU A 675 18.01 -4.17 14.89
N ASP A 676 17.05 -4.95 14.39
CA ASP A 676 16.36 -5.96 15.20
C ASP A 676 17.32 -7.03 15.78
N ILE A 677 18.32 -7.46 15.01
CA ILE A 677 19.34 -8.43 15.47
C ILE A 677 20.26 -7.83 16.52
N ASP A 678 20.75 -6.61 16.31
CA ASP A 678 21.63 -5.94 17.27
C ASP A 678 20.90 -5.69 18.59
N GLY A 679 19.63 -5.28 18.53
CA GLY A 679 18.72 -5.21 19.67
C GLY A 679 18.50 -6.55 20.39
N LEU A 680 18.36 -7.66 19.64
CA LEU A 680 18.29 -9.01 20.20
C LEU A 680 19.59 -9.39 20.92
N ILE A 681 20.76 -9.12 20.32
CA ILE A 681 22.05 -9.42 20.92
C ILE A 681 22.22 -8.66 22.25
N ASP A 682 21.93 -7.37 22.28
CA ASP A 682 21.96 -6.59 23.52
C ASP A 682 20.97 -7.11 24.57
N PHE A 683 19.80 -7.60 24.13
CA PHE A 683 18.81 -8.17 25.05
C PHE A 683 19.28 -9.49 25.70
N THR A 684 20.09 -10.29 25.00
CA THR A 684 20.62 -11.57 25.54
C THR A 684 21.48 -11.39 26.79
N VAL A 685 22.04 -10.21 27.01
CA VAL A 685 22.84 -9.80 28.19
C VAL A 685 22.07 -9.96 29.51
N LYS A 686 20.74 -9.98 29.47
CA LYS A 686 19.90 -10.17 30.65
C LYS A 686 19.92 -11.60 31.20
N PHE A 687 20.45 -12.57 30.47
CA PHE A 687 20.37 -13.99 30.77
C PHE A 687 21.75 -14.57 31.10
N ASP A 688 21.84 -15.36 32.18
CA ASP A 688 23.11 -15.94 32.62
C ASP A 688 23.53 -17.18 31.79
N SER A 689 22.65 -17.70 30.93
CA SER A 689 22.97 -18.76 29.98
C SER A 689 22.08 -18.80 28.73
N THR A 690 22.58 -19.47 27.70
CA THR A 690 21.85 -19.76 26.45
C THR A 690 20.55 -20.53 26.72
N GLU A 691 20.55 -21.48 27.66
CA GLU A 691 19.37 -22.23 28.07
C GLU A 691 18.32 -21.32 28.73
N ALA A 692 18.74 -20.41 29.62
CA ALA A 692 17.83 -19.48 30.29
C ALA A 692 17.14 -18.54 29.27
N PHE A 693 17.92 -18.00 28.33
CA PHE A 693 17.41 -17.19 27.21
C PHE A 693 16.40 -17.95 26.33
N LEU A 694 16.72 -19.19 25.94
CA LEU A 694 15.83 -20.00 25.09
C LEU A 694 14.56 -20.46 25.84
N GLN A 695 14.64 -20.71 27.15
CA GLN A 695 13.46 -21.01 27.97
C GLN A 695 12.50 -19.82 28.01
N GLU A 696 13.02 -18.61 28.18
CA GLU A 696 12.22 -17.39 28.18
C GLU A 696 11.50 -17.19 26.83
N ILE A 697 12.21 -17.28 25.70
CA ILE A 697 11.60 -17.17 24.37
C ILE A 697 10.52 -18.25 24.16
N ALA A 698 10.78 -19.49 24.60
CA ALA A 698 9.83 -20.59 24.45
C ALA A 698 8.51 -20.34 25.19
N LEU A 699 8.56 -19.74 26.40
CA LEU A 699 7.36 -19.40 27.17
C LEU A 699 6.47 -18.42 26.41
N LEU A 700 7.06 -17.35 25.86
CA LEU A 700 6.36 -16.35 25.06
C LEU A 700 5.64 -17.00 23.87
N THR A 701 6.37 -17.77 23.06
CA THR A 701 5.83 -18.40 21.84
C THR A 701 4.78 -19.49 22.10
N ASN A 702 4.72 -20.06 23.31
CA ASN A 702 3.79 -21.15 23.65
C ASN A 702 2.49 -20.64 24.29
N MET A 703 2.54 -19.60 25.13
CA MET A 703 1.33 -18.98 25.70
C MET A 703 0.39 -18.44 24.60
N ASP A 704 0.96 -18.00 23.49
CA ASP A 704 0.26 -17.54 22.29
C ASP A 704 -0.56 -18.63 21.57
N ALA A 705 -0.16 -19.91 21.67
CA ALA A 705 -0.82 -21.01 20.97
C ALA A 705 -2.13 -21.47 21.63
N GLU A 706 -2.26 -21.27 22.94
CA GLU A 706 -3.48 -21.54 23.71
C GLU A 706 -4.30 -20.26 23.96
N GLY A 707 -3.67 -19.09 23.88
CA GLY A 707 -4.18 -17.79 24.27
C GLY A 707 -4.80 -16.90 23.18
N GLY A 708 -5.37 -17.47 22.11
CA GLY A 708 -6.36 -16.81 21.23
C GLY A 708 -5.98 -15.49 20.51
N ASN A 709 -4.76 -14.98 20.63
CA ASN A 709 -4.32 -13.70 20.06
C ASN A 709 -3.77 -13.88 18.65
N ALA A 710 -4.67 -14.27 17.73
CA ALA A 710 -4.40 -14.34 16.30
C ALA A 710 -4.22 -12.94 15.67
N PRO A 711 -3.42 -12.80 14.60
CA PRO A 711 -3.30 -11.52 13.91
C PRO A 711 -4.55 -11.18 13.08
N ALA A 712 -5.04 -9.96 13.28
CA ALA A 712 -5.81 -9.16 12.31
C ALA A 712 -7.27 -9.53 11.93
N GLU A 713 -7.94 -10.49 12.57
CA GLU A 713 -9.39 -10.74 12.35
C GLU A 713 -10.22 -10.77 13.65
N GLU A 714 -10.35 -9.62 14.33
CA GLU A 714 -11.47 -9.29 15.25
C GLU A 714 -11.40 -7.81 15.68
N GLU A 715 -12.26 -6.93 15.13
CA GLU A 715 -12.39 -5.51 15.52
C GLU A 715 -13.05 -5.31 16.91
N GLN A 716 -13.03 -6.32 17.79
CA GLN A 716 -13.85 -6.39 19.01
C GLN A 716 -13.12 -6.87 20.27
N ARG A 717 -11.79 -6.75 20.33
CA ARG A 717 -11.04 -6.96 21.59
C ARG A 717 -10.48 -5.66 22.13
N ASP A 718 -10.87 -5.32 23.34
CA ASP A 718 -10.26 -4.25 24.13
C ASP A 718 -8.82 -4.65 24.46
N ALA A 719 -7.86 -4.11 23.71
CA ALA A 719 -6.46 -4.51 23.73
C ALA A 719 -5.55 -3.34 23.38
N ILE A 720 -4.44 -3.20 24.11
CA ILE A 720 -3.50 -2.10 23.90
C ILE A 720 -2.79 -2.24 22.55
N ARG A 721 -2.68 -1.15 21.78
CA ARG A 721 -2.01 -1.18 20.47
C ARG A 721 -0.50 -0.97 20.65
N LEU A 722 0.31 -1.80 20.00
CA LEU A 722 1.76 -1.64 19.88
C LEU A 722 2.10 -1.32 18.41
N SER A 723 2.86 -0.24 18.18
CA SER A 723 3.17 0.24 16.83
C SER A 723 4.57 0.83 16.74
N THR A 724 5.24 0.65 15.59
CA THR A 724 6.31 1.60 15.25
C THR A 724 5.69 2.96 14.95
N VAL A 725 6.44 4.04 15.19
CA VAL A 725 5.97 5.41 14.91
C VAL A 725 5.64 5.59 13.42
N HIS A 726 6.45 5.01 12.53
CA HIS A 726 6.20 5.00 11.08
C HIS A 726 4.80 4.46 10.73
N GLN A 727 4.40 3.34 11.34
CA GLN A 727 3.08 2.73 11.11
C GLN A 727 1.93 3.48 11.79
N ALA A 728 2.23 4.40 12.71
CA ALA A 728 1.26 5.24 13.39
C ALA A 728 0.91 6.54 12.65
N LYS A 729 1.63 6.90 11.57
CA LYS A 729 1.30 8.10 10.76
C LYS A 729 -0.15 8.02 10.27
N GLY A 730 -0.90 9.09 10.51
CA GLY A 730 -2.33 9.19 10.19
C GLY A 730 -3.28 8.66 11.26
N LEU A 731 -2.81 7.91 12.25
CA LEU A 731 -3.62 7.42 13.39
C LEU A 731 -3.62 8.44 14.56
N GLU A 732 -4.45 8.16 15.56
CA GLU A 732 -4.67 8.93 16.81
C GLU A 732 -5.22 8.01 17.91
N TRP A 733 -4.91 8.35 19.18
CA TRP A 733 -5.37 7.65 20.38
C TRP A 733 -5.46 8.63 21.55
N LYS A 734 -6.35 8.36 22.52
CA LYS A 734 -6.47 9.16 23.75
C LYS A 734 -5.17 9.16 24.55
N VAL A 735 -4.61 7.97 24.76
CA VAL A 735 -3.40 7.77 25.56
C VAL A 735 -2.28 7.23 24.68
N VAL A 736 -1.11 7.88 24.71
CA VAL A 736 0.09 7.39 24.02
C VAL A 736 1.26 7.24 25.00
N PHE A 737 1.90 6.08 24.96
CA PHE A 737 3.19 5.82 25.58
C PHE A 737 4.28 5.81 24.50
N ILE A 738 5.40 6.50 24.69
CA ILE A 738 6.58 6.43 23.80
C ILE A 738 7.72 5.75 24.56
N LEU A 739 8.25 4.66 24.02
CA LEU A 739 9.32 3.86 24.66
C LEU A 739 10.73 4.30 24.26
N PHE A 740 11.68 4.15 25.19
CA PHE A 740 13.13 4.31 24.96
C PHE A 740 13.50 5.63 24.28
N VAL A 741 12.99 6.74 24.83
CA VAL A 741 13.32 8.10 24.39
C VAL A 741 14.65 8.52 25.02
N ASN A 742 15.71 7.94 24.47
CA ASN A 742 17.11 8.07 24.87
C ASN A 742 17.98 8.35 23.63
N GLU A 743 19.15 8.94 23.85
CA GLU A 743 20.16 9.05 22.79
C GLU A 743 20.59 7.68 22.25
N ASP A 744 21.06 7.67 21.00
CA ASP A 744 21.36 6.50 20.16
C ASP A 744 20.19 5.52 19.91
N MET A 745 19.07 5.60 20.65
CA MET A 745 17.87 4.75 20.54
C MET A 745 16.72 5.46 19.80
N PHE A 746 16.31 6.63 20.28
CA PHE A 746 15.33 7.51 19.64
C PHE A 746 15.75 8.97 19.92
N PRO A 747 16.64 9.55 19.09
CA PRO A 747 16.94 9.16 17.71
C PRO A 747 17.79 7.90 17.54
N SER A 748 17.54 7.14 16.47
CA SER A 748 18.40 6.02 16.05
C SER A 748 19.79 6.54 15.65
N LYS A 749 20.84 6.08 16.36
CA LYS A 749 22.25 6.46 16.11
C LYS A 749 22.60 6.40 14.62
N LYS A 750 22.35 5.25 13.99
CA LYS A 750 22.70 4.99 12.60
C LYS A 750 21.97 5.93 11.64
N SER A 751 20.70 6.25 11.93
CA SER A 751 19.93 7.21 11.13
C SER A 751 20.51 8.61 11.21
N VAL A 752 20.99 9.02 12.40
CA VAL A 752 21.65 10.32 12.62
C VAL A 752 23.03 10.38 11.95
N GLU A 753 23.80 9.30 12.00
CA GLU A 753 25.10 9.20 11.33
C GLU A 753 24.99 9.21 9.80
N GLU A 754 23.95 8.56 9.23
CA GLU A 754 23.72 8.52 7.78
C GLU A 754 23.06 9.82 7.23
N ASN A 755 22.07 10.39 7.93
CA ASN A 755 21.18 11.43 7.37
C ASN A 755 20.98 12.68 8.26
N GLY A 756 21.62 12.76 9.43
CA GLY A 756 21.33 13.76 10.44
C GLY A 756 20.06 13.45 11.25
N ASP A 757 19.76 14.27 12.27
CA ASP A 757 18.66 14.04 13.21
C ASP A 757 17.29 14.53 12.70
N ALA A 758 17.24 15.26 11.59
CA ALA A 758 16.05 15.98 11.15
C ALA A 758 14.82 15.09 10.88
N GLU A 759 15.03 13.89 10.30
CA GLU A 759 13.94 12.92 10.08
C GLU A 759 13.56 12.17 11.36
N GLU A 760 14.52 11.86 12.24
CA GLU A 760 14.23 11.28 13.57
C GLU A 760 13.44 12.27 14.45
N ARG A 761 13.70 13.57 14.31
CA ARG A 761 12.94 14.64 14.97
C ARG A 761 11.52 14.76 14.44
N ARG A 762 11.33 14.70 13.11
CA ARG A 762 9.99 14.58 12.50
C ARG A 762 9.26 13.33 12.98
N LEU A 763 9.97 12.22 13.13
CA LEU A 763 9.43 10.98 13.68
C LEU A 763 9.01 11.16 15.14
N PHE A 764 9.82 11.78 15.99
CA PHE A 764 9.44 12.07 17.38
C PHE A 764 8.23 13.02 17.48
N TYR A 765 8.19 14.08 16.66
CA TYR A 765 7.00 14.94 16.51
C TYR A 765 5.75 14.15 16.07
N VAL A 766 5.88 13.22 15.11
CA VAL A 766 4.77 12.33 14.72
C VAL A 766 4.30 11.51 15.92
N ALA A 767 5.20 10.96 16.73
CA ALA A 767 4.86 10.19 17.93
C ALA A 767 4.09 11.02 18.97
N VAL A 768 4.58 12.22 19.31
CA VAL A 768 3.91 13.17 20.23
C VAL A 768 2.50 13.51 19.72
N THR A 769 2.37 13.88 18.44
CA THR A 769 1.08 14.27 17.83
C THR A 769 0.11 13.12 17.54
N ARG A 770 0.39 11.89 18.01
CA ARG A 770 -0.59 10.80 18.03
C ARG A 770 -1.53 10.87 19.25
N ALA A 771 -1.11 11.53 20.32
CA ALA A 771 -1.89 11.67 21.55
C ALA A 771 -3.00 12.73 21.41
N GLU A 772 -4.20 12.41 21.90
CA GLU A 772 -5.31 13.36 22.04
C GLU A 772 -5.37 13.98 23.43
N ASP A 773 -5.24 13.15 24.48
CA ASP A 773 -5.54 13.52 25.86
C ASP A 773 -4.29 13.38 26.77
N ASP A 774 -3.64 12.21 26.74
CA ASP A 774 -2.58 11.78 27.66
C ASP A 774 -1.32 11.38 26.88
N LEU A 775 -0.15 11.89 27.30
CA LEU A 775 1.15 11.53 26.72
C LEU A 775 2.16 11.13 27.80
N TYR A 776 2.71 9.91 27.68
CA TYR A 776 3.72 9.34 28.57
C TYR A 776 5.02 9.07 27.79
N ILE A 777 6.08 9.81 28.11
CA ILE A 777 7.38 9.71 27.43
C ILE A 777 8.35 8.96 28.34
N CYS A 778 8.70 7.73 27.98
CA CYS A 778 9.56 6.88 28.80
C CYS A 778 11.03 7.04 28.43
N SER A 779 11.86 7.39 29.41
CA SER A 779 13.31 7.51 29.28
C SER A 779 14.01 6.70 30.38
N PRO A 780 14.29 5.40 30.12
CA PRO A 780 15.11 4.57 30.99
C PRO A 780 16.49 5.16 31.28
N MET A 781 16.97 5.02 32.52
CA MET A 781 18.23 5.62 32.99
C MET A 781 19.46 4.73 32.79
N VAL A 782 19.31 3.40 32.80
CA VAL A 782 20.42 2.45 32.61
C VAL A 782 20.06 1.26 31.72
N ARG A 783 21.09 0.69 31.08
CA ARG A 783 21.02 -0.56 30.31
C ARG A 783 22.22 -1.44 30.65
N ARG A 784 22.03 -2.77 30.70
CA ARG A 784 23.10 -3.74 30.98
C ARG A 784 23.93 -3.97 29.70
N GLN A 785 25.25 -3.99 29.82
CA GLN A 785 26.20 -4.32 28.74
C GLN A 785 26.72 -5.75 28.83
N ARG A 786 27.24 -6.28 27.71
CA ARG A 786 27.70 -7.68 27.58
C ARG A 786 28.76 -8.09 28.61
N ASP A 787 29.59 -7.16 29.05
CA ASP A 787 30.60 -7.37 30.11
C ASP A 787 30.01 -7.49 31.53
N GLY A 788 28.69 -7.38 31.67
CA GLY A 788 27.98 -7.34 32.93
C GLY A 788 27.87 -5.94 33.55
N GLY A 789 28.48 -4.93 32.93
CA GLY A 789 28.39 -3.53 33.34
C GLY A 789 26.99 -2.96 33.17
N MET A 790 26.76 -1.81 33.80
CA MET A 790 25.60 -0.95 33.53
C MET A 790 26.12 0.33 32.88
N ILE A 791 25.60 0.67 31.71
CA ILE A 791 25.73 2.01 31.15
C ILE A 791 24.57 2.87 31.58
N PHE A 792 24.85 4.15 31.78
CA PHE A 792 23.83 5.18 31.81
C PHE A 792 23.37 5.43 30.39
N LEU A 793 22.05 5.59 30.21
CA LEU A 793 21.46 6.07 28.97
C LEU A 793 21.18 7.55 29.16
N ASP A 794 21.75 8.38 28.30
CA ASP A 794 21.41 9.79 28.25
C ASP A 794 19.96 9.95 27.74
N PRO A 795 19.17 10.90 28.27
CA PRO A 795 17.89 11.28 27.68
C PRO A 795 18.09 11.74 26.23
N SER A 796 17.11 11.48 25.37
CA SER A 796 17.15 11.95 23.97
C SER A 796 17.37 13.46 23.90
N ARG A 797 18.15 13.94 22.92
CA ARG A 797 18.32 15.38 22.66
C ARG A 797 16.99 16.10 22.50
N PHE A 798 15.98 15.43 21.92
CA PHE A 798 14.63 15.94 21.75
C PHE A 798 13.88 16.21 23.08
N LEU A 799 14.39 15.69 24.20
CA LEU A 799 13.91 15.98 25.56
C LEU A 799 14.76 17.05 26.27
N THR A 800 16.04 17.17 25.93
CA THR A 800 16.94 18.18 26.53
C THR A 800 16.83 19.55 25.86
N GLU A 801 16.29 19.60 24.64
CA GLU A 801 16.11 20.82 23.86
C GLU A 801 14.79 21.55 24.17
N ILE A 802 13.80 20.87 24.77
CA ILE A 802 12.51 21.47 25.14
C ILE A 802 12.53 22.01 26.59
N PRO A 803 11.76 23.07 26.91
CA PRO A 803 11.70 23.62 28.26
C PRO A 803 11.22 22.61 29.31
N GLU A 804 11.92 22.54 30.45
CA GLU A 804 11.63 21.58 31.53
C GLU A 804 10.21 21.73 32.11
N ASP A 805 9.61 22.92 32.02
CA ASP A 805 8.28 23.20 32.57
C ASP A 805 7.12 22.74 31.68
N LEU A 806 7.37 22.25 30.45
CA LEU A 806 6.35 21.59 29.63
C LEU A 806 6.09 20.14 30.03
N LEU A 807 7.02 19.51 30.76
CA LEU A 807 6.94 18.10 31.15
C LEU A 807 6.77 17.93 32.66
N GLU A 808 5.84 17.08 33.08
CA GLU A 808 5.76 16.62 34.47
C GLU A 808 6.68 15.42 34.67
N VAL A 809 7.66 15.49 35.58
CA VAL A 809 8.56 14.36 35.85
C VAL A 809 7.87 13.33 36.73
N ASP A 810 7.60 12.15 36.16
CA ASP A 810 7.13 10.97 36.90
C ASP A 810 8.33 10.07 37.21
N GLY A 811 8.60 9.85 38.51
CA GLY A 811 9.67 8.97 38.98
C GLY A 811 9.36 7.47 38.86
N GLY A 812 8.24 7.10 38.24
CA GLY A 812 7.91 5.73 37.87
C GLY A 812 7.59 4.79 39.04
N GLY A 813 7.38 5.32 40.25
CA GLY A 813 6.95 4.57 41.45
C GLY A 813 7.98 3.61 42.07
N PHE A 814 9.09 3.31 41.39
CA PHE A 814 10.08 2.31 41.81
C PHE A 814 11.51 2.87 41.90
N TYR A 815 11.88 3.34 43.10
CA TYR A 815 13.26 3.50 43.55
C TYR A 815 13.65 2.33 44.47
#